data_AF-A0A3D4ZU55-F1
#
_entry.id   AF-A0A3D4ZU55-F1
#
_cell.length_a   1.000
_cell.length_b   1.000
_cell.length_c   1.000
_cell.angle_alpha   90.00
_cell.angle_beta   90.00
_cell.angle_gamma   90.00
#
_symmetry.space_group_name_H-M   'P 1'
#
loop_
_entity.id
_entity.type
_entity.pdbx_description
1 polymer ?
#
loop_
_entity_poly.entity_id
_entity_poly.type
_entity_poly.pdbx_seq_one_letter_code
_entity_poly.pdbx_strand_id
1 'polypeptide(L)'
;MNRLVAVTMLAAAATPLCAQRGEGVEMQKGASDPTVRCVIQGVPWIGFYRGTGAPQDDPFPGCVRAILQFRGEDPGISTTSGRSDPWHNVHKHVLGTSGLAFRLGWNSDAWDWDALELWGMPEDPVPVFQDGLESVGYSCEVILRQDFARSVGVEQEVEYDEAAFRERTMASIRAGMPVIGIGVVGPPDCCLITGYDDGGQVLIGRSYFQNEGDFAAGLEFEEAAPGDPDLYFRKRDWFADTRGLVVVNEKQPRPSEREIRVKALRRGLEIMRTPVVRGHWAGQAAFTMWADTLLRDDLFTGDDATARRRRLDVHHSAGGALAEARAYGGDFLRGLAGAEPAAAGELLEAARCFNDEHDLVWAIWEFTGGMITNDVGAETFDKGHIRRRIVPLIRIARGRDAEAAEHIQRALELMGDGTSGTQTPGTFGRVVLDGVPQIGYHVHSCPFAGSLCAVLEYLGDPVDYDYLMGACGAAFRRLWNRDDGGNVDLGYLAPKPFDLAADATGYELRVVRRDKARMIEAIQRSIARGRPVIGFGLIGPPEAGVITGYSSGGEVLHGWSYFQPAELRDYYEDSGWFEKFDRFSQAPDAGLGPVDTEPVGLVLVGDRMSRGMSERDATICSLEYAIDLARKPGRPHLPDHVSGLAAYEAWAAALEVDADYPADDAEAMELRIMVHGDQCTMLSERRSAAAYLRRVADAEPDAAEHLRAAADLYDQVADINPSLWFWGGGGPTIADALKDPQKRREMAGHVRTAAAKETQAVEHLEQALEAIKAAPAQ
;
A
#
# COMPACT_ATOMS: atom_id res chain seq x y z
N MET A 1 -3.12 22.20 -54.14
CA MET A 1 -4.18 21.92 -55.13
C MET A 1 -5.40 21.41 -54.36
N ASN A 2 -6.45 22.26 -54.30
CA ASN A 2 -7.90 22.01 -54.16
C ASN A 2 -8.40 20.86 -53.22
N ARG A 3 -9.41 20.99 -52.37
CA ARG A 3 -10.45 22.02 -52.12
C ARG A 3 -11.18 21.67 -50.79
N LEU A 4 -11.62 22.71 -50.09
CA LEU A 4 -12.72 22.73 -49.10
C LEU A 4 -14.02 22.15 -49.69
N VAL A 5 -14.85 21.47 -48.89
CA VAL A 5 -16.33 21.58 -48.96
C VAL A 5 -16.92 21.48 -47.55
N ALA A 6 -17.74 22.46 -47.22
CA ALA A 6 -18.61 22.53 -46.05
C ALA A 6 -20.09 22.44 -46.49
N VAL A 7 -20.96 22.21 -45.50
CA VAL A 7 -22.42 22.48 -45.46
C VAL A 7 -23.33 21.44 -46.15
N THR A 8 -24.30 20.85 -45.43
CA THR A 8 -25.72 21.30 -45.34
C THR A 8 -26.60 20.29 -44.58
N MET A 9 -27.46 20.78 -43.69
CA MET A 9 -28.58 20.06 -43.09
C MET A 9 -29.61 19.59 -44.12
N LEU A 10 -30.21 18.42 -43.88
CA LEU A 10 -31.57 18.13 -44.35
C LEU A 10 -32.28 17.29 -43.29
N ALA A 11 -33.18 17.97 -42.56
CA ALA A 11 -34.17 17.36 -41.71
C ALA A 11 -35.20 16.64 -42.59
N ALA A 12 -35.34 15.33 -42.42
CA ALA A 12 -36.49 14.57 -42.86
C ALA A 12 -37.20 14.04 -41.61
N ALA A 13 -38.43 14.50 -41.41
CA ALA A 13 -39.31 14.04 -40.35
C ALA A 13 -39.62 12.55 -40.52
N ALA A 14 -39.41 11.77 -39.45
CA ALA A 14 -39.98 10.43 -39.32
C ALA A 14 -40.80 10.37 -38.02
N THR A 15 -42.10 10.28 -38.21
CA THR A 15 -43.16 10.07 -37.22
C THR A 15 -42.93 8.76 -36.44
N PRO A 16 -43.31 8.65 -35.15
CA PRO A 16 -43.06 7.46 -34.36
C PRO A 16 -43.96 6.30 -34.79
N LEU A 17 -43.37 5.20 -35.27
CA LEU A 17 -44.07 3.93 -35.44
C LEU A 17 -44.04 3.18 -34.10
N CYS A 18 -45.10 3.41 -33.33
CA CYS A 18 -45.48 2.61 -32.19
C CYS A 18 -45.91 1.22 -32.64
N ALA A 19 -45.49 0.21 -31.87
CA ALA A 19 -46.12 -1.10 -31.70
C ALA A 19 -46.45 -1.92 -32.97
N GLN A 20 -45.51 -2.80 -33.35
CA GLN A 20 -45.89 -4.11 -33.87
C GLN A 20 -45.41 -5.18 -32.89
N ARG A 21 -46.38 -5.81 -32.21
CA ARG A 21 -46.18 -7.04 -31.45
C ARG A 21 -45.63 -8.09 -32.41
N GLY A 22 -44.39 -8.52 -32.20
CA GLY A 22 -43.85 -9.69 -32.86
C GLY A 22 -44.65 -10.92 -32.43
N GLU A 23 -45.31 -11.53 -33.40
CA GLU A 23 -45.90 -12.86 -33.29
C GLU A 23 -44.81 -13.90 -32.99
N GLY A 24 -45.17 -14.92 -32.23
CA GLY A 24 -44.27 -15.83 -31.55
C GLY A 24 -43.23 -16.49 -32.46
N VAL A 25 -41.97 -16.45 -32.01
CA VAL A 25 -40.91 -17.33 -32.50
C VAL A 25 -41.29 -18.76 -32.11
N GLU A 26 -41.56 -19.58 -33.12
CA GLU A 26 -41.85 -21.00 -32.98
C GLU A 26 -40.59 -21.71 -32.43
N MET A 27 -40.59 -22.03 -31.13
CA MET A 27 -39.54 -22.86 -30.54
C MET A 27 -39.63 -24.27 -31.14
N GLN A 28 -38.65 -24.65 -31.96
CA GLN A 28 -38.47 -26.04 -32.35
C GLN A 28 -38.12 -26.89 -31.11
N LYS A 29 -39.15 -27.48 -30.49
CA LYS A 29 -38.99 -28.58 -29.56
C LYS A 29 -38.57 -29.83 -30.34
N GLY A 30 -37.32 -30.24 -30.17
CA GLY A 30 -36.92 -31.64 -30.36
C GLY A 30 -35.67 -31.86 -31.17
N ALA A 31 -34.53 -32.02 -30.49
CA ALA A 31 -33.49 -32.94 -30.91
C ALA A 31 -33.10 -33.78 -29.68
N SER A 32 -33.63 -35.01 -29.59
CA SER A 32 -33.30 -35.96 -28.52
C SER A 32 -32.00 -36.72 -28.78
N ASP A 33 -31.39 -36.56 -29.97
CA ASP A 33 -30.13 -37.19 -30.33
C ASP A 33 -28.96 -36.22 -30.10
N PRO A 34 -28.02 -36.56 -29.20
CA PRO A 34 -26.92 -35.68 -28.88
C PRO A 34 -25.91 -35.46 -30.01
N THR A 35 -25.97 -36.25 -31.08
CA THR A 35 -25.10 -36.12 -32.25
C THR A 35 -25.56 -35.07 -33.25
N VAL A 36 -26.81 -34.58 -33.13
CA VAL A 36 -27.41 -33.63 -34.07
C VAL A 36 -27.00 -32.20 -33.73
N ARG A 37 -26.50 -31.48 -34.75
CA ARG A 37 -26.20 -30.04 -34.73
C ARG A 37 -27.33 -29.23 -34.10
N CYS A 38 -27.01 -28.30 -33.21
CA CYS A 38 -27.99 -27.39 -32.61
C CYS A 38 -27.41 -25.98 -32.53
N VAL A 39 -28.13 -24.97 -33.04
CA VAL A 39 -27.72 -23.57 -32.99
C VAL A 39 -28.90 -22.69 -32.62
N ILE A 40 -28.73 -21.87 -31.60
CA ILE A 40 -29.65 -20.80 -31.22
C ILE A 40 -29.41 -19.62 -32.16
N GLN A 41 -30.39 -19.35 -33.01
CA GLN A 41 -30.35 -18.27 -34.00
C GLN A 41 -30.91 -16.97 -33.40
N GLY A 42 -30.51 -15.82 -33.94
CA GLY A 42 -31.06 -14.51 -33.53
C GLY A 42 -30.46 -13.94 -32.23
N VAL A 43 -29.37 -14.53 -31.72
CA VAL A 43 -28.62 -13.94 -30.61
C VAL A 43 -27.89 -12.67 -31.10
N PRO A 44 -28.11 -11.50 -30.46
CA PRO A 44 -27.52 -10.23 -30.89
C PRO A 44 -25.99 -10.24 -30.94
N TRP A 45 -25.43 -9.36 -31.78
CA TRP A 45 -23.99 -9.15 -31.89
C TRP A 45 -23.35 -8.71 -30.56
N ILE A 46 -22.21 -9.31 -30.22
CA ILE A 46 -21.28 -8.83 -29.19
C ILE A 46 -19.95 -8.49 -29.87
N GLY A 47 -19.31 -7.40 -29.46
CA GLY A 47 -18.01 -7.00 -29.99
C GLY A 47 -17.64 -5.57 -29.67
N PHE A 48 -16.38 -5.22 -29.92
CA PHE A 48 -15.86 -3.88 -29.71
C PHE A 48 -16.62 -2.82 -30.50
N TYR A 49 -16.62 -1.59 -29.97
CA TYR A 49 -17.32 -0.46 -30.56
C TYR A 49 -16.90 -0.18 -32.00
N ARG A 50 -17.87 -0.19 -32.93
CA ARG A 50 -17.68 0.03 -34.38
C ARG A 50 -18.07 1.43 -34.88
N GLY A 51 -18.15 2.42 -33.99
CA GLY A 51 -18.44 3.82 -34.38
C GLY A 51 -19.92 4.21 -34.45
N THR A 52 -20.84 3.32 -34.09
CA THR A 52 -22.28 3.60 -33.99
C THR A 52 -22.86 3.06 -32.68
N GLY A 53 -23.70 3.83 -32.00
CA GLY A 53 -24.27 3.45 -30.70
C GLY A 53 -23.42 3.93 -29.52
N ALA A 54 -23.57 3.30 -28.36
CA ALA A 54 -22.69 3.51 -27.21
C ALA A 54 -21.69 2.33 -27.10
N PRO A 55 -20.42 2.59 -26.76
CA PRO A 55 -19.43 1.54 -26.51
C PRO A 55 -19.89 0.46 -25.52
N GLN A 56 -19.44 -0.77 -25.75
CA GLN A 56 -19.76 -1.96 -24.94
C GLN A 56 -18.55 -2.91 -25.01
N ASP A 57 -17.37 -2.41 -24.65
CA ASP A 57 -16.10 -3.07 -24.90
C ASP A 57 -15.78 -4.15 -23.85
N ASP A 58 -16.50 -4.12 -22.73
CA ASP A 58 -16.50 -5.13 -21.67
C ASP A 58 -17.24 -6.45 -22.04
N PRO A 59 -16.52 -7.58 -22.20
CA PRO A 59 -17.13 -8.79 -22.77
C PRO A 59 -18.21 -9.46 -21.92
N PHE A 60 -18.04 -9.54 -20.59
CA PHE A 60 -19.01 -10.22 -19.72
C PHE A 60 -20.38 -9.49 -19.69
N PRO A 61 -20.45 -8.18 -19.37
CA PRO A 61 -21.71 -7.43 -19.47
C PRO A 61 -22.35 -7.48 -20.85
N GLY A 62 -21.55 -7.44 -21.93
CA GLY A 62 -22.03 -7.57 -23.31
C GLY A 62 -22.69 -8.92 -23.59
N CYS A 63 -22.11 -10.01 -23.05
CA CYS A 63 -22.67 -11.37 -23.12
C CYS A 63 -24.02 -11.45 -22.38
N VAL A 64 -24.10 -10.98 -21.14
CA VAL A 64 -25.34 -10.99 -20.35
C VAL A 64 -26.44 -10.18 -21.04
N ARG A 65 -26.10 -8.99 -21.54
CA ARG A 65 -27.02 -8.16 -22.33
C ARG A 65 -27.53 -8.89 -23.57
N ALA A 66 -26.66 -9.53 -24.35
CA ALA A 66 -27.11 -10.28 -25.55
C ALA A 66 -28.04 -11.43 -25.19
N ILE A 67 -27.77 -12.15 -24.08
CA ILE A 67 -28.64 -13.22 -23.58
C ILE A 67 -30.03 -12.66 -23.25
N LEU A 68 -30.12 -11.58 -22.46
CA LEU A 68 -31.43 -10.99 -22.10
C LEU A 68 -32.18 -10.43 -23.31
N GLN A 69 -31.46 -9.78 -24.22
CA GLN A 69 -32.04 -9.23 -25.46
C GLN A 69 -32.59 -10.31 -26.36
N PHE A 70 -31.84 -11.40 -26.56
CA PHE A 70 -32.30 -12.58 -27.29
C PHE A 70 -33.60 -13.14 -26.69
N ARG A 71 -33.68 -13.19 -25.36
CA ARG A 71 -34.86 -13.70 -24.66
C ARG A 71 -36.04 -12.72 -24.63
N GLY A 72 -35.83 -11.46 -25.04
CA GLY A 72 -36.84 -10.40 -24.94
C GLY A 72 -37.18 -10.04 -23.49
N GLU A 73 -36.25 -10.26 -22.57
CA GLU A 73 -36.47 -10.10 -21.14
C GLU A 73 -35.85 -8.80 -20.64
N ASP A 74 -36.64 -7.73 -20.63
CA ASP A 74 -36.22 -6.45 -20.06
C ASP A 74 -36.27 -6.52 -18.51
N PRO A 75 -35.14 -6.38 -17.81
CA PRO A 75 -35.10 -6.40 -16.35
C PRO A 75 -35.71 -5.14 -15.70
N GLY A 76 -36.14 -4.15 -16.49
CA GLY A 76 -36.77 -2.91 -16.00
C GLY A 76 -35.78 -1.90 -15.43
N ILE A 77 -34.54 -1.90 -15.92
CA ILE A 77 -33.46 -1.03 -15.45
C ILE A 77 -33.67 0.40 -15.98
N SER A 78 -34.03 1.33 -15.11
CA SER A 78 -34.22 2.75 -15.42
C SER A 78 -32.90 3.55 -15.32
N THR A 79 -32.66 4.52 -16.22
CA THR A 79 -31.51 5.44 -16.13
C THR A 79 -31.85 6.89 -16.50
N THR A 80 -30.98 7.81 -16.09
CA THR A 80 -31.11 9.27 -16.21
C THR A 80 -30.58 9.87 -17.51
N SER A 81 -29.91 9.11 -18.39
CA SER A 81 -29.05 9.68 -19.44
C SER A 81 -29.70 9.95 -20.80
N GLY A 82 -31.02 9.83 -20.95
CA GLY A 82 -31.76 10.32 -22.12
C GLY A 82 -31.42 9.68 -23.48
N ARG A 83 -30.52 8.70 -23.54
CA ARG A 83 -30.29 7.86 -24.73
C ARG A 83 -31.20 6.63 -24.67
N SER A 84 -31.89 6.36 -25.77
CA SER A 84 -33.11 5.53 -25.86
C SER A 84 -32.88 4.01 -26.01
N ASP A 85 -31.70 3.49 -25.69
CA ASP A 85 -31.42 2.05 -25.84
C ASP A 85 -31.48 1.32 -24.47
N PRO A 86 -32.56 0.56 -24.19
CA PRO A 86 -32.70 -0.16 -22.93
C PRO A 86 -31.63 -1.25 -22.73
N TRP A 87 -31.08 -1.82 -23.82
CA TRP A 87 -30.08 -2.87 -23.72
C TRP A 87 -28.72 -2.31 -23.31
N HIS A 88 -28.39 -1.10 -23.73
CA HIS A 88 -27.20 -0.43 -23.20
C HIS A 88 -27.29 -0.16 -21.69
N ASN A 89 -28.50 0.05 -21.13
CA ASN A 89 -28.65 0.17 -19.68
C ASN A 89 -28.41 -1.16 -18.94
N VAL A 90 -28.75 -2.30 -19.56
CA VAL A 90 -28.41 -3.63 -19.03
C VAL A 90 -26.89 -3.78 -18.93
N HIS A 91 -26.15 -3.41 -19.97
CA HIS A 91 -24.67 -3.45 -19.97
C HIS A 91 -24.10 -2.66 -18.78
N LYS A 92 -24.52 -1.39 -18.63
CA LYS A 92 -24.03 -0.52 -17.54
C LYS A 92 -24.39 -1.05 -16.15
N HIS A 93 -25.59 -1.61 -16.00
CA HIS A 93 -26.01 -2.20 -14.74
C HIS A 93 -25.16 -3.41 -14.37
N VAL A 94 -24.98 -4.36 -15.29
CA VAL A 94 -24.16 -5.55 -15.06
C VAL A 94 -22.70 -5.17 -14.80
N LEU A 95 -22.17 -4.17 -15.51
CA LEU A 95 -20.84 -3.62 -15.26
C LEU A 95 -20.69 -3.08 -13.84
N GLY A 96 -21.70 -2.37 -13.33
CA GLY A 96 -21.73 -1.87 -11.95
C GLY A 96 -21.91 -2.97 -10.90
N THR A 97 -22.87 -3.88 -11.09
CA THR A 97 -23.21 -4.90 -10.09
C THR A 97 -22.20 -6.03 -9.98
N SER A 98 -21.49 -6.34 -11.08
CA SER A 98 -20.37 -7.28 -11.07
C SER A 98 -19.08 -6.72 -10.46
N GLY A 99 -19.02 -5.40 -10.19
CA GLY A 99 -17.83 -4.73 -9.67
C GLY A 99 -16.84 -4.26 -10.75
N LEU A 100 -17.06 -4.61 -12.01
CA LEU A 100 -16.16 -4.28 -13.12
C LEU A 100 -16.02 -2.77 -13.38
N ALA A 101 -17.04 -1.97 -13.05
CA ALA A 101 -16.98 -0.51 -13.15
C ALA A 101 -15.93 0.15 -12.22
N PHE A 102 -15.47 -0.58 -11.20
CA PHE A 102 -14.60 -0.08 -10.13
C PHE A 102 -13.14 -0.54 -10.28
N ARG A 103 -12.85 -1.37 -11.29
CA ARG A 103 -11.56 -2.04 -11.44
C ARG A 103 -10.48 -1.11 -11.99
N LEU A 104 -9.24 -1.41 -11.62
CA LEU A 104 -8.02 -1.12 -12.36
C LEU A 104 -6.96 -2.10 -11.85
N GLY A 105 -6.12 -2.64 -12.74
CA GLY A 105 -4.93 -3.37 -12.35
C GLY A 105 -3.72 -3.00 -13.19
N TRP A 106 -2.54 -3.33 -12.69
CA TRP A 106 -1.27 -3.04 -13.35
C TRP A 106 -0.18 -4.05 -12.96
N ASN A 107 0.58 -4.47 -13.96
CA ASN A 107 1.77 -5.28 -13.78
C ASN A 107 3.02 -4.42 -14.06
N SER A 108 3.82 -4.15 -13.03
CA SER A 108 5.03 -3.32 -13.17
C SER A 108 6.20 -4.05 -13.82
N ASP A 109 6.16 -5.38 -13.78
CA ASP A 109 7.30 -6.23 -14.12
C ASP A 109 7.15 -6.86 -15.51
N ALA A 110 5.92 -6.93 -16.01
CA ALA A 110 5.62 -7.40 -17.34
C ALA A 110 4.62 -6.48 -18.05
N TRP A 111 4.96 -6.11 -19.29
CA TRP A 111 4.06 -5.43 -20.21
C TRP A 111 3.07 -6.45 -20.79
N ASP A 112 2.23 -7.02 -19.94
CA ASP A 112 1.18 -7.98 -20.30
C ASP A 112 -0.22 -7.45 -19.97
N TRP A 113 -1.22 -8.18 -20.43
CA TRP A 113 -2.64 -7.84 -20.25
C TRP A 113 -3.27 -8.54 -19.06
N ASP A 114 -2.57 -9.47 -18.41
CA ASP A 114 -3.08 -10.33 -17.34
C ASP A 114 -3.66 -9.50 -16.18
N ALA A 115 -2.97 -8.42 -15.81
CA ALA A 115 -3.41 -7.49 -14.77
C ALA A 115 -4.54 -6.54 -15.21
N LEU A 116 -5.05 -6.65 -16.44
CA LEU A 116 -6.19 -5.88 -16.95
C LEU A 116 -7.45 -6.75 -17.10
N GLU A 117 -7.27 -8.07 -17.11
CA GLU A 117 -8.35 -9.02 -17.28
C GLU A 117 -9.22 -9.13 -16.03
N LEU A 118 -10.49 -9.47 -16.23
CA LEU A 118 -11.48 -9.72 -15.17
C LEU A 118 -10.93 -10.66 -14.09
N TRP A 119 -10.12 -11.64 -14.49
CA TRP A 119 -9.57 -12.66 -13.62
C TRP A 119 -8.47 -12.15 -12.69
N GLY A 120 -7.75 -11.09 -13.06
CA GLY A 120 -6.69 -10.49 -12.23
C GLY A 120 -7.19 -9.53 -11.16
N MET A 121 -8.51 -9.29 -11.06
CA MET A 121 -9.07 -8.16 -10.29
C MET A 121 -9.49 -8.49 -8.85
N PRO A 122 -10.25 -9.57 -8.56
CA PRO A 122 -10.54 -10.01 -7.19
C PRO A 122 -9.76 -11.28 -6.79
N GLU A 123 -9.59 -11.52 -5.48
CA GLU A 123 -8.99 -12.77 -4.95
C GLU A 123 -9.78 -14.01 -5.38
N ASP A 124 -11.12 -13.93 -5.38
CA ASP A 124 -12.03 -14.89 -6.00
C ASP A 124 -12.81 -14.22 -7.14
N PRO A 125 -12.64 -14.64 -8.41
CA PRO A 125 -13.30 -14.06 -9.57
C PRO A 125 -14.69 -14.64 -9.86
N VAL A 126 -15.07 -15.76 -9.23
CA VAL A 126 -16.38 -16.40 -9.45
C VAL A 126 -17.55 -15.48 -9.09
N PRO A 127 -17.51 -14.72 -7.97
CA PRO A 127 -18.61 -13.85 -7.59
C PRO A 127 -18.90 -12.71 -8.58
N VAL A 128 -17.94 -12.30 -9.42
CA VAL A 128 -18.16 -11.29 -10.48
C VAL A 128 -19.28 -11.74 -11.43
N PHE A 129 -19.27 -13.03 -11.81
CA PHE A 129 -20.27 -13.61 -12.69
C PHE A 129 -21.60 -13.82 -11.97
N GLN A 130 -21.54 -14.33 -10.74
CA GLN A 130 -22.72 -14.62 -9.93
C GLN A 130 -23.49 -13.34 -9.62
N ASP A 131 -22.82 -12.28 -9.19
CA ASP A 131 -23.45 -11.01 -8.85
C ASP A 131 -24.07 -10.34 -10.07
N GLY A 132 -23.37 -10.35 -11.21
CA GLY A 132 -23.88 -9.78 -12.47
C GLY A 132 -25.12 -10.50 -13.00
N LEU A 133 -25.18 -11.83 -12.91
CA LEU A 133 -26.35 -12.61 -13.34
C LEU A 133 -27.48 -12.58 -12.31
N GLU A 134 -27.17 -12.64 -11.01
CA GLU A 134 -28.13 -12.53 -9.92
C GLU A 134 -28.85 -11.18 -9.97
N SER A 135 -28.13 -10.11 -10.28
CA SER A 135 -28.70 -8.76 -10.37
C SER A 135 -29.72 -8.61 -11.51
N VAL A 136 -29.79 -9.55 -12.46
CA VAL A 136 -30.79 -9.61 -13.53
C VAL A 136 -31.74 -10.82 -13.41
N GLY A 137 -31.72 -11.52 -12.27
CA GLY A 137 -32.66 -12.60 -11.96
C GLY A 137 -32.24 -13.99 -12.46
N TYR A 138 -30.95 -14.21 -12.67
CA TYR A 138 -30.40 -15.49 -13.11
C TYR A 138 -29.40 -16.05 -12.11
N SER A 139 -29.38 -17.37 -11.96
CA SER A 139 -28.27 -18.08 -11.30
C SER A 139 -27.30 -18.59 -12.36
N CYS A 140 -26.09 -18.94 -11.96
CA CYS A 140 -25.12 -19.57 -12.85
C CYS A 140 -24.24 -20.59 -12.15
N GLU A 141 -23.74 -21.53 -12.94
CA GLU A 141 -22.63 -22.41 -12.57
C GLU A 141 -21.37 -21.89 -13.29
N VAL A 142 -20.30 -21.63 -12.53
CA VAL A 142 -19.00 -21.26 -13.10
C VAL A 142 -18.09 -22.48 -12.98
N ILE A 143 -17.74 -23.08 -14.12
CA ILE A 143 -16.82 -24.22 -14.20
C ILE A 143 -15.53 -23.76 -14.86
N LEU A 144 -14.40 -24.12 -14.26
CA LEU A 144 -13.07 -23.73 -14.73
C LEU A 144 -12.25 -24.99 -14.99
N ARG A 145 -11.31 -24.89 -15.92
CA ARG A 145 -10.33 -25.96 -16.11
C ARG A 145 -9.37 -25.98 -14.92
N GLN A 146 -8.99 -27.16 -14.44
CA GLN A 146 -8.28 -27.30 -13.16
C GLN A 146 -6.93 -26.55 -13.09
N ASP A 147 -6.22 -26.43 -14.20
CA ASP A 147 -4.98 -25.64 -14.29
C ASP A 147 -5.27 -24.13 -14.17
N PHE A 148 -6.31 -23.65 -14.86
CA PHE A 148 -6.72 -22.26 -14.80
C PHE A 148 -7.33 -21.89 -13.43
N ALA A 149 -8.19 -22.74 -12.87
CA ALA A 149 -8.75 -22.56 -11.52
C ALA A 149 -7.62 -22.36 -10.49
N ARG A 150 -6.57 -23.20 -10.56
CA ARG A 150 -5.38 -23.07 -9.73
C ARG A 150 -4.61 -21.77 -9.98
N SER A 151 -4.42 -21.35 -11.23
CA SER A 151 -3.73 -20.09 -11.54
C SER A 151 -4.49 -18.86 -11.04
N VAL A 152 -5.81 -18.96 -10.94
CA VAL A 152 -6.69 -17.89 -10.44
C VAL A 152 -7.17 -18.14 -9.01
N GLY A 153 -6.51 -19.00 -8.24
CA GLY A 153 -6.80 -19.17 -6.80
C GLY A 153 -8.21 -19.67 -6.46
N VAL A 154 -8.93 -20.27 -7.41
CA VAL A 154 -10.27 -20.82 -7.19
C VAL A 154 -10.15 -22.28 -6.78
N GLU A 155 -10.62 -22.61 -5.58
CA GLU A 155 -10.74 -23.99 -5.13
C GLU A 155 -11.96 -24.67 -5.78
N GLN A 156 -11.74 -25.83 -6.39
CA GLN A 156 -12.79 -26.67 -6.96
C GLN A 156 -12.58 -28.10 -6.47
N GLU A 157 -13.65 -28.71 -5.95
CA GLU A 157 -13.63 -30.09 -5.47
C GLU A 157 -13.63 -31.11 -6.62
N VAL A 158 -14.10 -30.69 -7.79
CA VAL A 158 -14.30 -31.54 -8.96
C VAL A 158 -13.38 -31.08 -10.09
N GLU A 159 -12.64 -32.03 -10.68
CA GLU A 159 -11.90 -31.80 -11.90
C GLU A 159 -12.85 -31.94 -13.11
N TYR A 160 -12.97 -30.86 -13.89
CA TYR A 160 -13.80 -30.83 -15.08
C TYR A 160 -12.96 -31.09 -16.33
N ASP A 161 -13.25 -32.19 -17.02
CA ASP A 161 -12.62 -32.54 -18.28
C ASP A 161 -13.43 -32.01 -19.50
N GLU A 162 -12.92 -32.29 -20.70
CA GLU A 162 -13.59 -31.89 -21.94
C GLU A 162 -15.02 -32.45 -22.04
N ALA A 163 -15.23 -33.68 -21.58
CA ALA A 163 -16.54 -34.32 -21.63
C ALA A 163 -17.55 -33.56 -20.75
N ALA A 164 -17.12 -33.12 -19.56
CA ALA A 164 -17.94 -32.30 -18.68
C ALA A 164 -18.30 -30.96 -19.35
N PHE A 165 -17.32 -30.20 -19.88
CA PHE A 165 -17.58 -28.93 -20.56
C PHE A 165 -18.58 -29.11 -21.71
N ARG A 166 -18.33 -30.13 -22.53
CA ARG A 166 -19.17 -30.47 -23.69
C ARG A 166 -20.60 -30.81 -23.28
N GLU A 167 -20.76 -31.62 -22.23
CA GLU A 167 -22.07 -31.98 -21.68
C GLU A 167 -22.86 -30.74 -21.23
N ARG A 168 -22.25 -29.84 -20.43
CA ARG A 168 -22.91 -28.63 -19.93
C ARG A 168 -23.31 -27.71 -21.08
N THR A 169 -22.40 -27.49 -22.03
CA THR A 169 -22.69 -26.67 -23.21
C THR A 169 -23.84 -27.24 -24.01
N MET A 170 -23.80 -28.52 -24.38
CA MET A 170 -24.85 -29.15 -25.18
C MET A 170 -26.20 -29.15 -24.47
N ALA A 171 -26.22 -29.41 -23.16
CA ALA A 171 -27.43 -29.38 -22.35
C ALA A 171 -28.07 -27.98 -22.32
N SER A 172 -27.27 -26.94 -22.08
CA SER A 172 -27.74 -25.55 -22.04
C SER A 172 -28.26 -25.08 -23.41
N ILE A 173 -27.53 -25.35 -24.49
CA ILE A 173 -27.94 -25.00 -25.86
C ILE A 173 -29.27 -25.69 -26.23
N ARG A 174 -29.45 -26.97 -25.91
CA ARG A 174 -30.72 -27.68 -26.16
C ARG A 174 -31.89 -27.14 -25.34
N ALA A 175 -31.61 -26.58 -24.16
CA ALA A 175 -32.60 -25.87 -23.37
C ALA A 175 -32.92 -24.47 -23.93
N GLY A 176 -32.27 -24.07 -25.03
CA GLY A 176 -32.44 -22.76 -25.66
C GLY A 176 -31.74 -21.63 -24.90
N MET A 177 -30.69 -21.94 -24.14
CA MET A 177 -29.90 -20.96 -23.40
C MET A 177 -28.46 -20.91 -23.94
N PRO A 178 -27.94 -19.74 -24.37
CA PRO A 178 -26.53 -19.58 -24.70
C PRO A 178 -25.64 -19.78 -23.46
N VAL A 179 -24.40 -20.21 -23.70
CA VAL A 179 -23.37 -20.35 -22.65
C VAL A 179 -22.31 -19.27 -22.83
N ILE A 180 -21.83 -18.69 -21.73
CA ILE A 180 -20.70 -17.76 -21.80
C ILE A 180 -19.42 -18.61 -21.69
N GLY A 181 -18.61 -18.62 -22.74
CA GLY A 181 -17.32 -19.31 -22.75
C GLY A 181 -16.18 -18.37 -22.38
N ILE A 182 -15.16 -18.88 -21.70
CA ILE A 182 -13.98 -18.12 -21.26
C ILE A 182 -12.76 -18.66 -22.02
N GLY A 183 -12.12 -17.82 -22.83
CA GLY A 183 -10.93 -18.21 -23.61
C GLY A 183 -11.21 -19.10 -24.82
N VAL A 184 -12.46 -19.27 -25.23
CA VAL A 184 -12.79 -20.07 -26.43
C VAL A 184 -12.21 -19.42 -27.68
N VAL A 185 -12.29 -18.09 -27.80
CA VAL A 185 -11.72 -17.32 -28.91
C VAL A 185 -11.11 -16.04 -28.34
N GLY A 186 -9.80 -15.85 -28.54
CA GLY A 186 -9.08 -14.70 -28.03
C GLY A 186 -8.29 -14.99 -26.74
N PRO A 187 -7.95 -13.95 -25.96
CA PRO A 187 -7.44 -14.11 -24.59
C PRO A 187 -8.49 -14.82 -23.70
N PRO A 188 -8.21 -15.07 -22.41
CA PRO A 188 -9.14 -15.60 -21.40
C PRO A 188 -10.41 -14.76 -21.12
N ASP A 189 -10.95 -14.07 -22.13
CA ASP A 189 -12.14 -13.25 -22.07
C ASP A 189 -13.42 -14.01 -22.44
N CYS A 190 -14.55 -13.37 -22.15
CA CYS A 190 -15.89 -13.93 -22.40
C CYS A 190 -16.28 -13.88 -23.89
N CYS A 191 -16.85 -14.98 -24.37
CA CYS A 191 -17.57 -15.07 -25.64
C CYS A 191 -18.94 -15.72 -25.42
N LEU A 192 -19.83 -15.64 -26.41
CA LEU A 192 -21.09 -16.38 -26.40
C LEU A 192 -21.01 -17.62 -27.27
N ILE A 193 -21.23 -18.78 -26.67
CA ILE A 193 -21.47 -20.04 -27.35
C ILE A 193 -22.99 -20.15 -27.56
N THR A 194 -23.42 -20.21 -28.81
CA THR A 194 -24.84 -20.26 -29.20
C THR A 194 -25.21 -21.58 -29.86
N GLY A 195 -24.24 -22.43 -30.18
CA GLY A 195 -24.49 -23.71 -30.80
C GLY A 195 -23.33 -24.69 -30.72
N TYR A 196 -23.61 -25.91 -31.18
CA TYR A 196 -22.63 -26.97 -31.34
C TYR A 196 -22.93 -27.80 -32.59
N ASP A 197 -21.89 -28.44 -33.12
CA ASP A 197 -21.95 -29.38 -34.25
C ASP A 197 -21.10 -30.64 -33.95
N ASP A 198 -21.25 -31.69 -34.77
CA ASP A 198 -20.50 -32.94 -34.65
C ASP A 198 -20.48 -33.51 -33.21
N GLY A 199 -21.65 -33.55 -32.55
CA GLY A 199 -21.75 -34.05 -31.18
C GLY A 199 -20.95 -33.24 -30.15
N GLY A 200 -20.76 -31.94 -30.36
CA GLY A 200 -20.05 -31.03 -29.44
C GLY A 200 -18.55 -30.89 -29.74
N GLN A 201 -18.06 -31.50 -30.82
CA GLN A 201 -16.68 -31.32 -31.28
C GLN A 201 -16.43 -29.95 -31.92
N VAL A 202 -17.49 -29.28 -32.36
CA VAL A 202 -17.44 -27.90 -32.85
C VAL A 202 -18.31 -27.03 -31.96
N LEU A 203 -17.79 -25.89 -31.50
CA LEU A 203 -18.59 -24.83 -30.89
C LEU A 203 -18.88 -23.73 -31.92
N ILE A 204 -20.09 -23.18 -31.83
CA ILE A 204 -20.59 -22.13 -32.71
C ILE A 204 -20.99 -20.93 -31.84
N GLY A 205 -20.59 -19.72 -32.21
CA GLY A 205 -20.80 -18.57 -31.33
C GLY A 205 -20.37 -17.22 -31.86
N ARG A 206 -20.33 -16.22 -30.97
CA ARG A 206 -19.77 -14.88 -31.21
C ARG A 206 -18.71 -14.55 -30.18
N SER A 207 -17.62 -13.90 -30.60
CA SER A 207 -16.57 -13.38 -29.72
C SER A 207 -16.18 -11.96 -30.14
N TYR A 208 -15.76 -11.15 -29.16
CA TYR A 208 -15.15 -9.84 -29.38
C TYR A 208 -13.92 -9.91 -30.28
N PHE A 209 -13.17 -11.01 -30.19
CA PHE A 209 -11.88 -11.19 -30.85
C PHE A 209 -11.95 -11.99 -32.15
N GLN A 210 -13.14 -12.45 -32.58
CA GLN A 210 -13.26 -13.35 -33.74
C GLN A 210 -12.82 -12.75 -35.08
N ASN A 211 -12.65 -11.43 -35.14
CA ASN A 211 -12.19 -10.71 -36.34
C ASN A 211 -10.78 -10.12 -36.17
N GLU A 212 -10.11 -10.41 -35.05
CA GLU A 212 -8.82 -9.81 -34.69
C GLU A 212 -7.65 -10.74 -35.01
N GLY A 213 -6.89 -10.39 -36.05
CA GLY A 213 -5.57 -10.96 -36.37
C GLY A 213 -5.40 -12.46 -36.08
N ASP A 214 -4.43 -12.77 -35.22
CA ASP A 214 -4.06 -14.15 -34.85
C ASP A 214 -5.16 -14.89 -34.07
N PHE A 215 -6.09 -14.19 -33.42
CA PHE A 215 -7.21 -14.83 -32.70
C PHE A 215 -8.27 -15.41 -33.65
N ALA A 216 -8.32 -14.93 -34.89
CA ALA A 216 -9.17 -15.51 -35.94
C ALA A 216 -8.54 -16.76 -36.59
N ALA A 217 -7.28 -17.08 -36.29
CA ALA A 217 -6.59 -18.22 -36.88
C ALA A 217 -7.27 -19.54 -36.50
N GLY A 218 -7.58 -20.36 -37.50
CA GLY A 218 -8.26 -21.65 -37.31
C GLY A 218 -9.77 -21.56 -37.07
N LEU A 219 -10.36 -20.36 -37.10
CA LEU A 219 -11.81 -20.20 -37.09
C LEU A 219 -12.39 -20.42 -38.49
N GLU A 220 -13.47 -21.18 -38.54
CA GLU A 220 -14.40 -21.17 -39.66
C GLU A 220 -15.55 -20.19 -39.34
N PHE A 221 -16.30 -19.75 -40.35
CA PHE A 221 -17.44 -18.83 -40.16
C PHE A 221 -18.68 -19.34 -40.86
N GLU A 222 -19.84 -19.13 -40.24
CA GLU A 222 -21.15 -19.41 -40.84
C GLU A 222 -22.15 -18.28 -40.61
N GLU A 223 -23.18 -18.21 -41.47
CA GLU A 223 -24.26 -17.23 -41.33
C GLU A 223 -25.03 -17.46 -40.02
N ALA A 224 -25.22 -16.39 -39.25
CA ALA A 224 -25.91 -16.45 -37.97
C ALA A 224 -27.44 -16.51 -38.09
N ALA A 225 -27.98 -15.95 -39.16
CA ALA A 225 -29.35 -16.05 -39.65
C ALA A 225 -29.39 -15.50 -41.09
N PRO A 226 -30.41 -15.84 -41.90
CA PRO A 226 -30.54 -15.28 -43.25
C PRO A 226 -30.55 -13.75 -43.23
N GLY A 227 -29.55 -13.14 -43.86
CA GLY A 227 -29.40 -11.67 -43.95
C GLY A 227 -28.74 -11.00 -42.74
N ASP A 228 -28.24 -11.76 -41.76
CA ASP A 228 -27.39 -11.22 -40.69
C ASP A 228 -25.98 -10.94 -41.26
N PRO A 229 -25.51 -9.68 -41.26
CA PRO A 229 -24.18 -9.35 -41.77
C PRO A 229 -23.04 -9.83 -40.85
N ASP A 230 -23.34 -10.18 -39.60
CA ASP A 230 -22.35 -10.61 -38.62
C ASP A 230 -22.34 -12.13 -38.48
N LEU A 231 -21.22 -12.77 -38.80
CA LEU A 231 -21.07 -14.23 -38.82
C LEU A 231 -20.90 -14.84 -37.42
N TYR A 232 -21.31 -16.10 -37.27
CA TYR A 232 -20.87 -16.94 -36.15
C TYR A 232 -19.48 -17.52 -36.45
N PHE A 233 -18.62 -17.56 -35.43
CA PHE A 233 -17.43 -18.41 -35.49
C PHE A 233 -17.84 -19.88 -35.34
N ARG A 234 -17.04 -20.77 -35.94
CA ARG A 234 -17.04 -22.21 -35.74
C ARG A 234 -15.62 -22.58 -35.30
N LYS A 235 -15.50 -23.27 -34.16
CA LYS A 235 -14.20 -23.68 -33.61
C LYS A 235 -14.17 -25.17 -33.27
N ARG A 236 -13.24 -25.90 -33.88
CA ARG A 236 -12.83 -27.25 -33.49
C ARG A 236 -11.71 -27.18 -32.45
N ASP A 237 -11.47 -28.30 -31.76
CA ASP A 237 -10.40 -28.43 -30.75
C ASP A 237 -10.45 -27.33 -29.67
N TRP A 238 -11.66 -26.83 -29.41
CA TRP A 238 -11.92 -25.64 -28.60
C TRP A 238 -11.47 -25.78 -27.14
N PHE A 239 -11.46 -27.00 -26.61
CA PHE A 239 -11.15 -27.26 -25.20
C PHE A 239 -9.69 -26.93 -24.84
N ALA A 240 -8.77 -27.03 -25.81
CA ALA A 240 -7.36 -26.68 -25.59
C ALA A 240 -7.19 -25.22 -25.16
N ASP A 241 -7.99 -24.32 -25.73
CA ASP A 241 -7.94 -22.88 -25.45
C ASP A 241 -8.92 -22.45 -24.35
N THR A 242 -10.01 -23.21 -24.18
CA THR A 242 -11.06 -22.85 -23.22
C THR A 242 -10.58 -22.98 -21.78
N ARG A 243 -10.73 -21.89 -21.02
CA ARG A 243 -10.36 -21.77 -19.60
C ARG A 243 -11.52 -22.08 -18.66
N GLY A 244 -12.75 -21.84 -19.11
CA GLY A 244 -13.95 -22.02 -18.29
C GLY A 244 -15.25 -21.79 -19.05
N LEU A 245 -16.37 -22.10 -18.39
CA LEU A 245 -17.73 -21.80 -18.84
C LEU A 245 -18.52 -21.16 -17.69
N VAL A 246 -19.38 -20.21 -18.03
CA VAL A 246 -20.47 -19.75 -17.16
C VAL A 246 -21.78 -20.24 -17.76
N VAL A 247 -22.34 -21.26 -17.14
CA VAL A 247 -23.61 -21.88 -17.52
C VAL A 247 -24.73 -21.10 -16.87
N VAL A 248 -25.50 -20.37 -17.67
CA VAL A 248 -26.66 -19.62 -17.19
C VAL A 248 -27.80 -20.60 -16.92
N ASN A 249 -28.26 -20.64 -15.68
CA ASN A 249 -29.25 -21.60 -15.19
C ASN A 249 -30.66 -21.00 -15.18
N GLU A 250 -31.56 -21.60 -14.40
CA GLU A 250 -32.94 -21.15 -14.30
C GLU A 250 -33.06 -19.74 -13.72
N LYS A 251 -34.17 -19.08 -14.08
CA LYS A 251 -34.57 -17.84 -13.44
C LYS A 251 -34.78 -18.06 -11.95
N GLN A 252 -34.30 -17.10 -11.18
CA GLN A 252 -34.50 -17.05 -9.74
C GLN A 252 -35.19 -15.74 -9.33
N PRO A 253 -35.84 -15.70 -8.15
CA PRO A 253 -36.30 -14.44 -7.58
C PRO A 253 -35.12 -13.47 -7.50
N ARG A 254 -35.27 -12.30 -8.14
CA ARG A 254 -34.26 -11.25 -8.11
C ARG A 254 -34.17 -10.68 -6.68
N PRO A 255 -32.97 -10.45 -6.12
CA PRO A 255 -32.84 -9.73 -4.86
C PRO A 255 -33.51 -8.36 -4.96
N SER A 256 -33.85 -7.77 -3.82
CA SER A 256 -34.43 -6.44 -3.82
C SER A 256 -33.47 -5.43 -4.46
N GLU A 257 -34.02 -4.42 -5.12
CA GLU A 257 -33.24 -3.36 -5.76
C GLU A 257 -32.26 -2.70 -4.77
N ARG A 258 -32.62 -2.59 -3.48
CA ARG A 258 -31.73 -2.06 -2.44
C ARG A 258 -30.58 -3.01 -2.12
N GLU A 259 -30.83 -4.31 -1.99
CA GLU A 259 -29.78 -5.31 -1.74
C GLU A 259 -28.76 -5.31 -2.88
N ILE A 260 -29.21 -5.25 -4.14
CA ILE A 260 -28.34 -5.15 -5.31
C ILE A 260 -27.45 -3.92 -5.23
N ARG A 261 -28.01 -2.75 -4.91
CA ARG A 261 -27.25 -1.49 -4.77
C ARG A 261 -26.20 -1.57 -3.67
N VAL A 262 -26.60 -1.99 -2.47
CA VAL A 262 -25.69 -2.09 -1.32
C VAL A 262 -24.56 -3.06 -1.61
N LYS A 263 -24.89 -4.25 -2.16
CA LYS A 263 -23.91 -5.27 -2.53
C LYS A 263 -22.91 -4.74 -3.57
N ALA A 264 -23.41 -4.08 -4.62
CA ALA A 264 -22.57 -3.48 -5.66
C ALA A 264 -21.63 -2.40 -5.12
N LEU A 265 -22.12 -1.48 -4.27
CA LEU A 265 -21.29 -0.42 -3.69
C LEU A 265 -20.23 -0.96 -2.73
N ARG A 266 -20.56 -1.97 -1.91
CA ARG A 266 -19.59 -2.64 -1.03
C ARG A 266 -18.48 -3.32 -1.84
N ARG A 267 -18.86 -4.10 -2.85
CA ARG A 267 -17.93 -4.77 -3.77
C ARG A 267 -17.05 -3.75 -4.49
N GLY A 268 -17.64 -2.67 -5.01
CA GLY A 268 -16.90 -1.62 -5.68
C GLY A 268 -15.85 -0.99 -4.76
N LEU A 269 -16.22 -0.69 -3.51
CA LEU A 269 -15.30 -0.14 -2.52
C LEU A 269 -14.15 -1.09 -2.17
N GLU A 270 -14.44 -2.38 -2.04
CA GLU A 270 -13.44 -3.44 -1.85
C GLU A 270 -12.44 -3.48 -3.02
N ILE A 271 -12.93 -3.50 -4.26
CA ILE A 271 -12.10 -3.53 -5.47
C ILE A 271 -11.20 -2.29 -5.57
N MET A 272 -11.75 -1.09 -5.34
CA MET A 272 -10.98 0.16 -5.43
C MET A 272 -9.85 0.25 -4.39
N ARG A 273 -10.06 -0.36 -3.21
CA ARG A 273 -9.13 -0.26 -2.07
C ARG A 273 -8.15 -1.43 -1.95
N THR A 274 -8.38 -2.53 -2.66
CA THR A 274 -7.49 -3.69 -2.64
C THR A 274 -6.21 -3.36 -3.43
N PRO A 275 -5.02 -3.29 -2.79
CA PRO A 275 -3.82 -2.76 -3.43
C PRO A 275 -3.09 -3.80 -4.30
N VAL A 276 -3.25 -5.08 -4.01
CA VAL A 276 -2.56 -6.17 -4.69
C VAL A 276 -3.50 -7.37 -4.80
N VAL A 277 -3.58 -7.96 -6.00
CA VAL A 277 -4.28 -9.22 -6.24
C VAL A 277 -3.35 -10.13 -7.02
N ARG A 278 -3.03 -11.29 -6.43
CA ARG A 278 -2.18 -12.33 -7.02
C ARG A 278 -0.85 -11.83 -7.59
N GLY A 279 -0.21 -10.88 -6.90
CA GLY A 279 1.09 -10.30 -7.30
C GLY A 279 1.00 -9.16 -8.32
N HIS A 280 -0.20 -8.84 -8.81
CA HIS A 280 -0.45 -7.64 -9.61
C HIS A 280 -0.95 -6.51 -8.72
N TRP A 281 -0.61 -5.28 -9.08
CA TRP A 281 -1.15 -4.10 -8.41
C TRP A 281 -2.60 -3.91 -8.82
N ALA A 282 -3.46 -3.56 -7.86
CA ALA A 282 -4.89 -3.42 -8.06
C ALA A 282 -5.41 -2.11 -7.44
N GLY A 283 -6.62 -1.73 -7.84
CA GLY A 283 -7.33 -0.56 -7.33
C GLY A 283 -6.48 0.71 -7.40
N GLN A 284 -6.48 1.49 -6.33
CA GLN A 284 -5.73 2.75 -6.24
C GLN A 284 -4.21 2.58 -6.30
N ALA A 285 -3.68 1.42 -5.89
CA ALA A 285 -2.25 1.15 -5.98
C ALA A 285 -1.82 0.90 -7.44
N ALA A 286 -2.69 0.35 -8.27
CA ALA A 286 -2.44 0.17 -9.70
C ALA A 286 -2.17 1.50 -10.41
N PHE A 287 -2.89 2.59 -10.07
CA PHE A 287 -2.61 3.90 -10.64
C PHE A 287 -1.20 4.40 -10.28
N THR A 288 -0.81 4.27 -9.01
CA THR A 288 0.53 4.68 -8.54
C THR A 288 1.60 3.92 -9.31
N MET A 289 1.46 2.60 -9.38
CA MET A 289 2.45 1.75 -10.03
C MET A 289 2.45 1.90 -11.54
N TRP A 290 1.30 2.18 -12.15
CA TRP A 290 1.21 2.56 -13.56
C TRP A 290 2.03 3.82 -13.82
N ALA A 291 1.81 4.87 -13.03
CA ALA A 291 2.55 6.13 -13.14
C ALA A 291 4.05 5.94 -12.92
N ASP A 292 4.45 5.19 -11.90
CA ASP A 292 5.86 5.00 -11.54
C ASP A 292 6.58 4.10 -12.56
N THR A 293 5.90 3.11 -13.14
CA THR A 293 6.42 2.30 -14.26
C THR A 293 6.77 3.18 -15.46
N LEU A 294 5.97 4.22 -15.75
CA LEU A 294 6.26 5.14 -16.84
C LEU A 294 7.50 6.03 -16.58
N LEU A 295 7.93 6.20 -15.33
CA LEU A 295 9.14 6.96 -14.96
C LEU A 295 10.44 6.17 -15.08
N ARG A 296 10.35 4.84 -15.19
CA ARG A 296 11.50 3.93 -15.29
C ARG A 296 12.06 3.89 -16.71
N ASP A 297 12.94 4.85 -17.03
CA ASP A 297 13.55 4.96 -18.36
C ASP A 297 14.32 3.69 -18.78
N ASP A 298 14.84 2.91 -17.82
CA ASP A 298 15.49 1.62 -18.03
C ASP A 298 14.59 0.61 -18.77
N LEU A 299 13.28 0.61 -18.49
CA LEU A 299 12.28 -0.28 -19.10
C LEU A 299 11.96 0.05 -20.57
N PHE A 300 12.55 1.12 -21.11
CA PHE A 300 12.34 1.60 -22.49
C PHE A 300 13.64 1.63 -23.30
N THR A 301 14.71 0.99 -22.82
CA THR A 301 16.01 0.95 -23.50
C THR A 301 16.24 -0.33 -24.29
N GLY A 302 16.77 -0.20 -25.52
CA GLY A 302 17.35 -1.35 -26.25
C GLY A 302 16.37 -2.28 -26.97
N ASP A 303 15.09 -1.92 -27.08
CA ASP A 303 14.04 -2.81 -27.59
C ASP A 303 13.70 -2.63 -29.08
N ASP A 304 13.25 -3.72 -29.72
CA ASP A 304 12.78 -3.71 -31.11
C ASP A 304 11.38 -3.09 -31.28
N ALA A 305 10.94 -2.92 -32.53
CA ALA A 305 9.65 -2.32 -32.84
C ALA A 305 8.46 -3.07 -32.22
N THR A 306 8.55 -4.39 -32.04
CA THR A 306 7.50 -5.23 -31.48
C THR A 306 7.32 -4.96 -29.98
N ALA A 307 8.43 -4.93 -29.23
CA ALA A 307 8.39 -4.62 -27.80
C ALA A 307 7.88 -3.18 -27.55
N ARG A 308 8.29 -2.20 -28.36
CA ARG A 308 7.76 -0.82 -28.29
C ARG A 308 6.25 -0.78 -28.52
N ARG A 309 5.78 -1.51 -29.53
CA ARG A 309 4.34 -1.56 -29.84
C ARG A 309 3.55 -2.19 -28.70
N ARG A 310 4.05 -3.30 -28.15
CA ARG A 310 3.44 -3.98 -27.00
C ARG A 310 3.27 -3.07 -25.78
N ARG A 311 4.29 -2.27 -25.43
CA ARG A 311 4.19 -1.32 -24.31
C ARG A 311 3.09 -0.29 -24.50
N LEU A 312 3.00 0.28 -25.71
CA LEU A 312 1.94 1.21 -26.04
C LEU A 312 0.58 0.53 -25.94
N ASP A 313 0.45 -0.68 -26.50
CA ASP A 313 -0.81 -1.42 -26.49
C ASP A 313 -1.27 -1.71 -25.05
N VAL A 314 -0.38 -2.16 -24.16
CA VAL A 314 -0.72 -2.38 -22.74
C VAL A 314 -1.09 -1.09 -22.02
N HIS A 315 -0.34 0.00 -22.23
CA HIS A 315 -0.69 1.32 -21.70
C HIS A 315 -2.07 1.80 -22.18
N HIS A 316 -2.39 1.59 -23.45
CA HIS A 316 -3.68 1.95 -24.03
C HIS A 316 -4.80 1.05 -23.53
N SER A 317 -4.57 -0.25 -23.40
CA SER A 317 -5.54 -1.21 -22.84
C SER A 317 -5.90 -0.86 -21.39
N ALA A 318 -4.93 -0.46 -20.56
CA ALA A 318 -5.18 -0.01 -19.19
C ALA A 318 -6.06 1.24 -19.17
N GLY A 319 -5.74 2.24 -20.01
CA GLY A 319 -6.58 3.41 -20.20
C GLY A 319 -7.98 3.06 -20.70
N GLY A 320 -8.09 2.14 -21.66
CA GLY A 320 -9.36 1.76 -22.29
C GLY A 320 -10.31 1.07 -21.32
N ALA A 321 -9.79 0.10 -20.57
CA ALA A 321 -10.52 -0.56 -19.51
C ALA A 321 -11.01 0.43 -18.45
N LEU A 322 -10.19 1.43 -18.09
CA LEU A 322 -10.57 2.47 -17.13
C LEU A 322 -11.62 3.43 -17.70
N ALA A 323 -11.47 3.86 -18.95
CA ALA A 323 -12.37 4.83 -19.58
C ALA A 323 -13.81 4.33 -19.64
N GLU A 324 -14.04 3.11 -20.13
CA GLU A 324 -15.39 2.54 -20.17
C GLU A 324 -15.93 2.33 -18.75
N ALA A 325 -15.14 1.69 -17.88
CA ALA A 325 -15.51 1.38 -16.51
C ALA A 325 -15.98 2.62 -15.75
N ARG A 326 -15.26 3.74 -15.87
CA ARG A 326 -15.58 4.98 -15.16
C ARG A 326 -16.73 5.74 -15.81
N ALA A 327 -16.82 5.82 -17.14
CA ALA A 327 -17.98 6.43 -17.80
C ALA A 327 -19.30 5.76 -17.39
N TYR A 328 -19.34 4.43 -17.46
CA TYR A 328 -20.55 3.66 -17.18
C TYR A 328 -20.77 3.40 -15.70
N GLY A 329 -19.70 3.34 -14.90
CA GLY A 329 -19.78 3.40 -13.45
C GLY A 329 -20.39 4.72 -12.96
N GLY A 330 -20.01 5.86 -13.55
CA GLY A 330 -20.60 7.16 -13.23
C GLY A 330 -22.08 7.25 -13.62
N ASP A 331 -22.48 6.66 -14.75
CA ASP A 331 -23.90 6.50 -15.12
C ASP A 331 -24.65 5.59 -14.14
N PHE A 332 -24.05 4.48 -13.73
CA PHE A 332 -24.62 3.55 -12.76
C PHE A 332 -24.87 4.24 -11.41
N LEU A 333 -23.86 4.93 -10.86
CA LEU A 333 -23.94 5.69 -9.61
C LEU A 333 -25.01 6.80 -9.67
N ARG A 334 -25.13 7.51 -10.80
CA ARG A 334 -26.22 8.48 -11.03
C ARG A 334 -27.59 7.82 -11.03
N GLY A 335 -27.72 6.61 -11.57
CA GLY A 335 -28.93 5.80 -11.48
C GLY A 335 -29.28 5.46 -10.02
N LEU A 336 -28.27 5.09 -9.22
CA LEU A 336 -28.47 4.80 -7.80
C LEU A 336 -28.91 6.03 -7.01
N ALA A 337 -28.34 7.20 -7.29
CA ALA A 337 -28.69 8.46 -6.63
C ALA A 337 -30.19 8.80 -6.80
N GLY A 338 -30.79 8.48 -7.94
CA GLY A 338 -32.24 8.65 -8.17
C GLY A 338 -33.10 7.72 -7.32
N ALA A 339 -32.57 6.56 -6.92
CA ALA A 339 -33.27 5.54 -6.14
C ALA A 339 -33.00 5.62 -4.62
N GLU A 340 -31.96 6.33 -4.20
CA GLU A 340 -31.53 6.48 -2.79
C GLU A 340 -31.41 7.96 -2.39
N PRO A 341 -32.54 8.65 -2.12
CA PRO A 341 -32.52 10.10 -1.86
C PRO A 341 -31.63 10.53 -0.69
N ALA A 342 -31.48 9.68 0.33
CA ALA A 342 -30.65 9.96 1.50
C ALA A 342 -29.15 9.99 1.18
N ALA A 343 -28.69 9.21 0.20
CA ALA A 343 -27.29 9.11 -0.22
C ALA A 343 -27.02 9.79 -1.56
N ALA A 344 -28.02 10.43 -2.17
CA ALA A 344 -27.95 10.95 -3.52
C ALA A 344 -26.80 11.94 -3.74
N GLY A 345 -26.53 12.82 -2.77
CA GLY A 345 -25.42 13.78 -2.86
C GLY A 345 -24.06 13.09 -2.99
N GLU A 346 -23.78 12.12 -2.12
CA GLU A 346 -22.53 11.36 -2.15
C GLU A 346 -22.40 10.53 -3.43
N LEU A 347 -23.46 9.85 -3.86
CA LEU A 347 -23.46 9.06 -5.10
C LEU A 347 -23.23 9.92 -6.35
N LEU A 348 -23.75 11.15 -6.38
CA LEU A 348 -23.51 12.10 -7.48
C LEU A 348 -22.08 12.62 -7.50
N GLU A 349 -21.46 12.86 -6.34
CA GLU A 349 -20.05 13.27 -6.28
C GLU A 349 -19.09 12.12 -6.65
N ALA A 350 -19.38 10.89 -6.22
CA ALA A 350 -18.65 9.71 -6.69
C ALA A 350 -18.75 9.57 -8.23
N ALA A 351 -19.95 9.74 -8.78
CA ALA A 351 -20.15 9.73 -10.23
C ALA A 351 -19.40 10.84 -10.96
N ARG A 352 -19.29 12.04 -10.37
CA ARG A 352 -18.50 13.14 -10.92
C ARG A 352 -17.01 12.76 -10.98
N CYS A 353 -16.48 12.18 -9.91
CA CYS A 353 -15.09 11.72 -9.88
C CYS A 353 -14.79 10.68 -10.97
N PHE A 354 -15.70 9.72 -11.17
CA PHE A 354 -15.57 8.74 -12.26
C PHE A 354 -15.61 9.39 -13.65
N ASN A 355 -16.47 10.38 -13.87
CA ASN A 355 -16.45 11.11 -15.14
C ASN A 355 -15.15 11.91 -15.33
N ASP A 356 -14.60 12.51 -14.27
CA ASP A 356 -13.29 13.19 -14.32
C ASP A 356 -12.17 12.20 -14.71
N GLU A 357 -12.17 10.98 -14.16
CA GLU A 357 -11.22 9.91 -14.53
C GLU A 357 -11.36 9.51 -16.00
N HIS A 358 -12.59 9.34 -16.48
CA HIS A 358 -12.86 9.05 -17.90
C HIS A 358 -12.28 10.13 -18.82
N ASP A 359 -12.53 11.40 -18.51
CA ASP A 359 -12.03 12.54 -19.29
C ASP A 359 -10.49 12.62 -19.26
N LEU A 360 -9.86 12.26 -18.14
CA LEU A 360 -8.41 12.20 -18.03
C LEU A 360 -7.78 11.14 -18.93
N VAL A 361 -8.45 9.99 -19.16
CA VAL A 361 -7.93 8.97 -20.10
C VAL A 361 -7.83 9.53 -21.52
N TRP A 362 -8.81 10.30 -21.97
CA TRP A 362 -8.73 10.98 -23.27
C TRP A 362 -7.51 11.89 -23.35
N ALA A 363 -7.25 12.67 -22.30
CA ALA A 363 -6.06 13.52 -22.23
C ALA A 363 -4.75 12.72 -22.23
N ILE A 364 -4.73 11.54 -21.60
CA ILE A 364 -3.57 10.63 -21.59
C ILE A 364 -3.26 10.14 -23.02
N TRP A 365 -4.27 9.66 -23.76
CA TRP A 365 -4.08 9.14 -25.12
C TRP A 365 -3.67 10.21 -26.13
N GLU A 366 -4.04 11.47 -25.94
CA GLU A 366 -3.60 12.56 -26.83
C GLU A 366 -2.06 12.70 -26.87
N PHE A 367 -1.33 12.29 -25.82
CA PHE A 367 0.13 12.32 -25.80
C PHE A 367 0.80 11.33 -26.76
N THR A 368 0.08 10.29 -27.16
CA THR A 368 0.57 9.21 -28.03
C THR A 368 -0.13 9.19 -29.40
N GLY A 369 -0.89 10.24 -29.72
CA GLY A 369 -1.55 10.39 -31.02
C GLY A 369 -3.02 9.93 -31.06
N GLY A 370 -3.68 9.85 -29.90
CA GLY A 370 -5.07 9.48 -29.75
C GLY A 370 -5.27 8.01 -29.36
N MET A 371 -6.51 7.59 -29.18
CA MET A 371 -6.89 6.27 -28.65
C MET A 371 -6.34 5.09 -29.48
N ILE A 372 -6.28 5.22 -30.81
CA ILE A 372 -5.88 4.14 -31.70
C ILE A 372 -4.35 4.01 -31.73
N THR A 373 -3.84 2.86 -31.30
CA THR A 373 -2.40 2.60 -31.31
C THR A 373 -1.85 2.49 -32.72
N ASN A 374 -0.67 3.05 -32.94
CA ASN A 374 0.04 3.03 -34.22
C ASN A 374 1.55 3.17 -33.96
N ASP A 375 2.37 2.92 -34.98
CA ASP A 375 3.83 2.89 -34.82
C ASP A 375 4.41 4.26 -34.43
N VAL A 376 3.83 5.34 -34.94
CA VAL A 376 4.22 6.72 -34.58
C VAL A 376 3.91 7.00 -33.11
N GLY A 377 2.77 6.51 -32.61
CA GLY A 377 2.40 6.56 -31.21
C GLY A 377 3.37 5.79 -30.33
N ALA A 378 3.82 4.61 -30.78
CA ALA A 378 4.75 3.77 -30.02
C ALA A 378 6.12 4.43 -29.91
N GLU A 379 6.63 4.99 -31.01
CA GLU A 379 7.84 5.81 -31.02
C GLU A 379 7.73 7.07 -30.16
N THR A 380 6.51 7.62 -30.03
CA THR A 380 6.26 8.81 -29.21
C THR A 380 6.22 8.45 -27.72
N PHE A 381 5.56 7.35 -27.36
CA PHE A 381 5.48 6.85 -25.99
C PHE A 381 6.84 6.42 -25.41
N ASP A 382 7.75 5.94 -26.26
CA ASP A 382 9.12 5.60 -25.89
C ASP A 382 9.97 6.81 -25.46
N LYS A 383 9.53 8.04 -25.74
CA LYS A 383 10.23 9.25 -25.31
C LYS A 383 9.94 9.54 -23.84
N GLY A 384 10.95 9.47 -22.98
CA GLY A 384 10.79 9.68 -21.52
C GLY A 384 10.13 11.02 -21.13
N HIS A 385 10.37 12.09 -21.88
CA HIS A 385 9.70 13.38 -21.62
C HIS A 385 8.19 13.36 -21.94
N ILE A 386 7.71 12.48 -22.83
CA ILE A 386 6.28 12.29 -23.09
C ILE A 386 5.65 11.54 -21.92
N ARG A 387 6.26 10.42 -21.49
CA ARG A 387 5.80 9.65 -20.31
C ARG A 387 5.69 10.51 -19.06
N ARG A 388 6.70 11.35 -18.79
CA ARG A 388 6.67 12.28 -17.64
C ARG A 388 5.55 13.32 -17.72
N ARG A 389 4.96 13.59 -18.89
CA ARG A 389 3.77 14.46 -19.04
C ARG A 389 2.46 13.69 -18.80
N ILE A 390 2.45 12.39 -19.04
CA ILE A 390 1.31 11.49 -18.76
C ILE A 390 1.18 11.24 -17.25
N VAL A 391 2.30 11.04 -16.55
CA VAL A 391 2.35 10.68 -15.11
C VAL A 391 1.48 11.55 -14.20
N PRO A 392 1.50 12.90 -14.29
CA PRO A 392 0.62 13.74 -13.47
C PRO A 392 -0.87 13.47 -13.69
N LEU A 393 -1.30 13.12 -14.91
CA LEU A 393 -2.70 12.83 -15.21
C LEU A 393 -3.16 11.53 -14.55
N ILE A 394 -2.31 10.48 -14.59
CA ILE A 394 -2.58 9.22 -13.89
C ILE A 394 -2.68 9.46 -12.37
N ARG A 395 -1.80 10.30 -11.81
CA ARG A 395 -1.83 10.65 -10.38
C ARG A 395 -3.06 11.47 -9.99
N ILE A 396 -3.55 12.35 -10.88
CA ILE A 396 -4.83 13.05 -10.68
C ILE A 396 -5.99 12.05 -10.72
N ALA A 397 -5.99 11.12 -11.68
CA ALA A 397 -7.01 10.08 -11.78
C ALA A 397 -7.06 9.21 -10.50
N ARG A 398 -5.89 8.83 -9.95
CA ARG A 398 -5.79 8.16 -8.64
C ARG A 398 -6.44 8.95 -7.51
N GLY A 399 -6.25 10.27 -7.50
CA GLY A 399 -6.87 11.15 -6.51
C GLY A 399 -8.39 11.20 -6.63
N ARG A 400 -8.91 11.21 -7.87
CA ARG A 400 -10.35 11.12 -8.14
C ARG A 400 -10.93 9.77 -7.76
N ASP A 401 -10.23 8.69 -8.04
CA ASP A 401 -10.66 7.34 -7.63
C ASP A 401 -10.75 7.25 -6.09
N ALA A 402 -9.76 7.80 -5.37
CA ALA A 402 -9.80 7.90 -3.91
C ALA A 402 -10.97 8.75 -3.39
N GLU A 403 -11.22 9.91 -3.99
CA GLU A 403 -12.37 10.77 -3.66
C GLU A 403 -13.70 10.03 -3.88
N ALA A 404 -13.84 9.32 -5.01
CA ALA A 404 -15.00 8.50 -5.33
C ALA A 404 -15.25 7.39 -4.30
N ALA A 405 -14.19 6.69 -3.87
CA ALA A 405 -14.28 5.65 -2.84
C ALA A 405 -14.81 6.19 -1.51
N GLU A 406 -14.36 7.38 -1.09
CA GLU A 406 -14.85 8.02 0.14
C GLU A 406 -16.33 8.43 0.04
N HIS A 407 -16.75 8.95 -1.12
CA HIS A 407 -18.15 9.25 -1.37
C HIS A 407 -19.01 7.97 -1.38
N ILE A 408 -18.54 6.88 -1.99
CA ILE A 408 -19.23 5.58 -1.96
C ILE A 408 -19.38 5.05 -0.53
N GLN A 409 -18.33 5.17 0.30
CA GLN A 409 -18.40 4.77 1.70
C GLN A 409 -19.45 5.58 2.47
N ARG A 410 -19.43 6.91 2.36
CA ARG A 410 -20.44 7.76 3.01
C ARG A 410 -21.86 7.48 2.52
N ALA A 411 -22.02 7.16 1.23
CA ALA A 411 -23.30 6.73 0.69
C ALA A 411 -23.82 5.46 1.37
N LEU A 412 -22.97 4.46 1.58
CA LEU A 412 -23.32 3.22 2.31
C LEU A 412 -23.73 3.52 3.76
N GLU A 413 -23.02 4.41 4.44
CA GLU A 413 -23.35 4.85 5.81
C GLU A 413 -24.74 5.53 5.87
N LEU A 414 -25.02 6.45 4.92
CA LEU A 414 -26.31 7.15 4.81
C LEU A 414 -27.46 6.21 4.42
N MET A 415 -27.18 5.14 3.68
CA MET A 415 -28.14 4.09 3.36
C MET A 415 -28.48 3.20 4.57
N GLY A 416 -28.00 3.52 5.78
CA GLY A 416 -28.34 2.79 7.01
C GLY A 416 -27.77 1.39 7.07
N ASP A 417 -26.78 1.10 6.23
CA ASP A 417 -26.05 -0.16 6.19
C ASP A 417 -24.85 -0.11 7.16
N GLY A 418 -25.12 0.40 8.36
CA GLY A 418 -24.20 0.46 9.49
C GLY A 418 -23.98 -0.92 10.10
N THR A 419 -23.63 -1.92 9.29
CA THR A 419 -22.88 -3.07 9.81
C THR A 419 -21.59 -2.52 10.41
N SER A 420 -21.63 -2.43 11.73
CA SER A 420 -20.46 -2.35 12.60
C SER A 420 -19.43 -3.33 12.05
N GLY A 421 -18.26 -2.81 11.66
CA GLY A 421 -17.29 -3.53 10.87
C GLY A 421 -17.04 -4.95 11.38
N THR A 422 -17.41 -5.93 10.57
CA THR A 422 -16.46 -7.00 10.28
C THR A 422 -15.21 -6.30 9.75
N GLN A 423 -14.22 -6.14 10.63
CA GLN A 423 -12.87 -5.76 10.25
C GLN A 423 -12.35 -6.83 9.30
N THR A 424 -12.50 -6.60 7.99
CA THR A 424 -11.56 -7.14 7.01
C THR A 424 -10.28 -6.30 7.14
N PRO A 425 -9.10 -6.89 7.38
CA PRO A 425 -7.86 -6.14 7.51
C PRO A 425 -7.56 -5.40 6.21
N GLY A 426 -7.41 -4.07 6.26
CA GLY A 426 -6.90 -3.29 5.13
C GLY A 426 -7.80 -2.18 4.60
N THR A 427 -8.27 -1.26 5.44
CA THR A 427 -8.63 0.10 4.98
C THR A 427 -7.35 0.93 4.88
N PHE A 428 -6.77 1.10 3.70
CA PHE A 428 -5.62 2.00 3.51
C PHE A 428 -6.03 3.42 3.13
N GLY A 429 -6.99 3.98 3.88
CA GLY A 429 -7.14 5.44 4.00
C GLY A 429 -5.97 6.04 4.77
N ARG A 430 -5.83 7.37 4.77
CA ARG A 430 -4.92 8.06 5.69
C ARG A 430 -5.41 7.78 7.12
N VAL A 431 -4.68 6.98 7.88
CA VAL A 431 -4.97 6.67 9.28
C VAL A 431 -3.92 7.36 10.13
N VAL A 432 -4.31 8.38 10.87
CA VAL A 432 -3.43 9.17 11.74
C VAL A 432 -4.04 9.26 13.12
N LEU A 433 -3.24 8.98 14.13
CA LEU A 433 -3.58 9.16 15.53
C LEU A 433 -3.33 10.63 15.90
N ASP A 434 -4.42 11.38 16.10
CA ASP A 434 -4.34 12.76 16.55
C ASP A 434 -3.98 12.85 18.03
N GLY A 435 -3.22 13.88 18.41
CA GLY A 435 -2.94 14.20 19.81
C GLY A 435 -1.70 13.52 20.40
N VAL A 436 -0.89 12.82 19.59
CA VAL A 436 0.41 12.30 20.03
C VAL A 436 1.38 13.48 20.29
N PRO A 437 1.99 13.58 21.49
CA PRO A 437 2.89 14.68 21.85
C PRO A 437 4.07 14.84 20.90
N GLN A 438 4.49 16.09 20.68
CA GLN A 438 5.66 16.41 19.88
C GLN A 438 6.95 15.98 20.60
N ILE A 439 7.86 15.37 19.85
CA ILE A 439 9.22 15.04 20.31
C ILE A 439 10.23 16.00 19.70
N GLY A 440 11.41 16.10 20.32
CA GLY A 440 12.55 16.85 19.79
C GLY A 440 13.57 17.16 20.89
N TYR A 441 14.76 17.59 20.47
CA TYR A 441 15.86 17.91 21.40
C TYR A 441 15.55 19.06 22.37
N HIS A 442 14.53 19.86 22.08
CA HIS A 442 14.03 20.90 22.99
C HIS A 442 13.15 20.36 24.12
N VAL A 443 12.70 19.10 24.03
CA VAL A 443 11.90 18.40 25.04
C VAL A 443 12.78 17.42 25.81
N HIS A 444 13.37 16.45 25.10
CA HIS A 444 14.16 15.36 25.66
C HIS A 444 15.40 15.12 24.80
N SER A 445 16.57 14.89 25.41
CA SER A 445 17.83 14.76 24.68
C SER A 445 18.06 13.39 24.02
N CYS A 446 17.45 12.33 24.55
CA CYS A 446 17.60 10.97 24.08
C CYS A 446 16.41 10.59 23.19
N PRO A 447 16.62 10.31 21.88
CA PRO A 447 15.52 10.07 20.95
C PRO A 447 14.63 8.88 21.31
N PHE A 448 15.21 7.75 21.72
CA PHE A 448 14.44 6.56 22.09
C PHE A 448 13.59 6.80 23.34
N ALA A 449 14.20 7.27 24.44
CA ALA A 449 13.48 7.49 25.69
C ALA A 449 12.42 8.59 25.53
N GLY A 450 12.75 9.67 24.81
CA GLY A 450 11.79 10.74 24.53
C GLY A 450 10.62 10.28 23.67
N SER A 451 10.87 9.43 22.66
CA SER A 451 9.80 8.82 21.85
C SER A 451 8.91 7.91 22.69
N LEU A 452 9.47 7.09 23.57
CA LEU A 452 8.69 6.21 24.44
C LEU A 452 7.86 7.00 25.46
N CYS A 453 8.40 8.07 26.06
CA CYS A 453 7.64 8.98 26.91
C CYS A 453 6.42 9.57 26.17
N ALA A 454 6.60 10.06 24.94
CA ALA A 454 5.51 10.62 24.15
C ALA A 454 4.43 9.57 23.81
N VAL A 455 4.84 8.34 23.47
CA VAL A 455 3.91 7.24 23.23
C VAL A 455 3.12 6.90 24.49
N LEU A 456 3.77 6.80 25.65
CA LEU A 456 3.12 6.45 26.90
C LEU A 456 2.21 7.57 27.44
N GLU A 457 2.60 8.83 27.27
CA GLU A 457 1.74 9.98 27.55
C GLU A 457 0.47 9.95 26.68
N TYR A 458 0.61 9.66 25.38
CA TYR A 458 -0.53 9.50 24.48
C TYR A 458 -1.48 8.37 24.92
N LEU A 459 -0.93 7.26 25.42
CA LEU A 459 -1.70 6.13 25.96
C LEU A 459 -2.34 6.43 27.33
N GLY A 460 -2.15 7.63 27.88
CA GLY A 460 -2.71 8.07 29.16
C GLY A 460 -1.94 7.54 30.39
N ASP A 461 -0.69 7.12 30.20
CA ASP A 461 0.17 6.55 31.25
C ASP A 461 1.59 7.14 31.20
N PRO A 462 1.74 8.46 31.43
CA PRO A 462 3.03 9.11 31.31
C PRO A 462 4.06 8.53 32.29
N VAL A 463 5.27 8.29 31.77
CA VAL A 463 6.43 7.87 32.57
C VAL A 463 7.38 9.05 32.75
N ASP A 464 7.96 9.16 33.94
CA ASP A 464 9.01 10.14 34.23
C ASP A 464 10.25 9.88 33.37
N TYR A 465 10.71 10.92 32.66
CA TYR A 465 11.79 10.81 31.68
C TYR A 465 13.11 10.42 32.34
N ASP A 466 13.46 11.02 33.48
CA ASP A 466 14.70 10.74 34.18
C ASP A 466 14.71 9.31 34.73
N TYR A 467 13.57 8.84 35.25
CA TYR A 467 13.40 7.46 35.65
C TYR A 467 13.61 6.49 34.48
N LEU A 468 12.96 6.73 33.33
CA LEU A 468 13.11 5.87 32.16
C LEU A 468 14.56 5.86 31.65
N MET A 469 15.19 7.03 31.55
CA MET A 469 16.58 7.21 31.13
C MET A 469 17.56 6.42 32.01
N GLY A 470 17.36 6.44 33.32
CA GLY A 470 18.17 5.66 34.26
C GLY A 470 17.86 4.17 34.18
N ALA A 471 16.58 3.77 34.23
CA ALA A 471 16.15 2.39 34.29
C ALA A 471 16.55 1.57 33.05
N CYS A 472 16.52 2.17 31.85
CA CYS A 472 16.94 1.50 30.61
C CYS A 472 18.45 1.55 30.35
N GLY A 473 19.23 2.22 31.22
CA GLY A 473 20.67 2.38 31.06
C GLY A 473 21.08 3.52 30.12
N ALA A 474 20.15 4.21 29.47
CA ALA A 474 20.47 5.26 28.51
C ALA A 474 21.31 6.39 29.13
N ALA A 475 20.97 6.85 30.34
CA ALA A 475 21.72 7.89 31.04
C ALA A 475 23.17 7.51 31.38
N PHE A 476 23.52 6.22 31.31
CA PHE A 476 24.85 5.71 31.65
C PHE A 476 25.69 5.35 30.42
N ARG A 477 25.12 5.44 29.22
CA ARG A 477 25.81 5.03 28.00
C ARG A 477 26.94 5.99 27.64
N ARG A 478 28.00 5.41 27.07
CA ARG A 478 29.01 6.15 26.33
C ARG A 478 29.63 5.21 25.30
N LEU A 479 29.44 5.55 24.03
CA LEU A 479 30.15 4.96 22.90
C LEU A 479 30.96 6.06 22.22
N TRP A 480 32.11 5.68 21.71
CA TRP A 480 32.98 6.58 20.98
C TRP A 480 33.63 5.88 19.79
N ASN A 481 33.36 6.43 18.62
CA ASN A 481 34.11 6.28 17.40
C ASN A 481 34.28 7.70 16.81
N ARG A 482 35.51 8.01 16.39
CA ARG A 482 35.89 9.34 15.89
C ARG A 482 35.05 9.78 14.68
N ASP A 483 34.70 8.84 13.81
CA ASP A 483 34.10 9.11 12.50
C ASP A 483 32.63 8.69 12.44
N ASP A 484 31.98 8.46 13.59
CA ASP A 484 30.59 8.05 13.70
C ASP A 484 29.70 9.14 14.33
N GLY A 485 28.79 9.70 13.55
CA GLY A 485 27.77 10.66 14.00
C GLY A 485 26.57 10.06 14.72
N GLY A 486 26.59 8.76 15.04
CA GLY A 486 25.57 8.01 15.76
C GLY A 486 26.03 7.51 17.12
N ASN A 487 27.14 8.02 17.68
CA ASN A 487 27.68 7.57 18.98
C ASN A 487 26.67 7.63 20.14
N VAL A 488 25.65 8.50 20.02
CA VAL A 488 24.59 8.70 21.01
C VAL A 488 23.44 7.69 20.88
N ASP A 489 23.38 6.90 19.80
CA ASP A 489 22.28 5.98 19.52
C ASP A 489 22.27 4.79 20.48
N LEU A 490 21.12 4.54 21.10
CA LEU A 490 20.89 3.44 22.02
C LEU A 490 20.74 2.09 21.27
N GLY A 491 20.43 2.12 19.98
CA GLY A 491 20.27 0.95 19.11
C GLY A 491 21.53 0.07 19.05
N TYR A 492 22.72 0.66 19.15
CA TYR A 492 24.00 -0.07 19.26
C TYR A 492 24.07 -1.03 20.45
N LEU A 493 23.23 -0.82 21.45
CA LEU A 493 23.22 -1.56 22.70
C LEU A 493 22.02 -2.52 22.83
N ALA A 494 21.13 -2.57 21.84
CA ALA A 494 20.00 -3.52 21.80
C ALA A 494 20.48 -5.00 21.81
N PRO A 495 19.75 -5.98 22.38
CA PRO A 495 18.53 -5.99 23.19
C PRO A 495 18.26 -4.97 24.26
N LYS A 496 19.32 -4.83 25.06
CA LYS A 496 19.19 -4.77 26.51
C LYS A 496 18.47 -3.51 27.01
N PRO A 497 18.73 -2.31 26.45
CA PRO A 497 17.99 -1.10 26.84
C PRO A 497 16.49 -1.22 26.58
N PHE A 498 16.06 -1.89 25.52
CA PHE A 498 14.64 -2.06 25.20
C PHE A 498 13.97 -3.04 26.17
N ASP A 499 14.65 -4.14 26.52
CA ASP A 499 14.14 -5.08 27.52
C ASP A 499 13.97 -4.40 28.89
N LEU A 500 14.96 -3.60 29.31
CA LEU A 500 14.89 -2.85 30.56
C LEU A 500 13.82 -1.75 30.53
N ALA A 501 13.62 -1.08 29.39
CA ALA A 501 12.54 -0.11 29.22
C ALA A 501 11.16 -0.79 29.29
N ALA A 502 11.01 -1.99 28.73
CA ALA A 502 9.80 -2.80 28.84
C ALA A 502 9.51 -3.15 30.31
N ASP A 503 10.51 -3.64 31.03
CA ASP A 503 10.40 -3.96 32.46
C ASP A 503 10.05 -2.72 33.30
N ALA A 504 10.69 -1.58 33.03
CA ALA A 504 10.51 -0.34 33.79
C ALA A 504 9.13 0.30 33.57
N THR A 505 8.54 0.12 32.40
CA THR A 505 7.23 0.70 32.04
C THR A 505 6.09 -0.29 32.24
N GLY A 506 6.38 -1.59 32.32
CA GLY A 506 5.39 -2.66 32.40
C GLY A 506 4.65 -2.90 31.08
N TYR A 507 5.17 -2.42 29.95
CA TYR A 507 4.64 -2.67 28.61
C TYR A 507 5.50 -3.68 27.86
N GLU A 508 4.86 -4.57 27.08
CA GLU A 508 5.60 -5.38 26.11
C GLU A 508 6.22 -4.45 25.04
N LEU A 509 7.55 -4.46 24.89
CA LEU A 509 8.21 -3.80 23.76
C LEU A 509 8.66 -4.85 22.76
N ARG A 510 8.19 -4.74 21.51
CA ARG A 510 8.52 -5.69 20.46
C ARG A 510 9.33 -5.02 19.36
N VAL A 511 10.55 -5.51 19.15
CA VAL A 511 11.38 -5.10 18.02
C VAL A 511 10.88 -5.76 16.73
N VAL A 512 10.65 -4.96 15.70
CA VAL A 512 10.43 -5.41 14.33
C VAL A 512 11.69 -5.13 13.53
N ARG A 513 12.20 -6.18 12.90
CA ARG A 513 13.38 -6.09 12.03
C ARG A 513 13.07 -5.33 10.75
N ARG A 514 14.14 -4.85 10.15
CA ARG A 514 14.11 -4.08 8.92
C ARG A 514 13.70 -4.92 7.71
N ASP A 515 12.43 -4.82 7.37
CA ASP A 515 11.83 -5.37 6.16
C ASP A 515 10.62 -4.50 5.81
N LYS A 516 10.60 -3.89 4.61
CA LYS A 516 9.60 -2.86 4.26
C LYS A 516 8.18 -3.37 4.47
N ALA A 517 7.89 -4.58 3.98
CA ALA A 517 6.56 -5.18 4.07
C ALA A 517 6.16 -5.48 5.52
N ARG A 518 7.04 -6.11 6.32
CA ARG A 518 6.79 -6.40 7.74
C ARG A 518 6.66 -5.14 8.58
N MET A 519 7.46 -4.12 8.29
CA MET A 519 7.39 -2.84 8.98
C MET A 519 6.05 -2.14 8.69
N ILE A 520 5.66 -2.08 7.42
CA ILE A 520 4.35 -1.55 7.02
C ILE A 520 3.21 -2.31 7.73
N GLU A 521 3.24 -3.64 7.68
CA GLU A 521 2.21 -4.48 8.32
C GLU A 521 2.17 -4.28 9.85
N ALA A 522 3.33 -4.14 10.49
CA ALA A 522 3.43 -3.86 11.92
C ALA A 522 2.89 -2.48 12.29
N ILE A 523 3.24 -1.44 11.51
CA ILE A 523 2.74 -0.07 11.68
C ILE A 523 1.22 -0.07 11.56
N GLN A 524 0.69 -0.65 10.49
CA GLN A 524 -0.74 -0.69 10.24
C GLN A 524 -1.52 -1.35 11.39
N ARG A 525 -1.04 -2.50 11.87
CA ARG A 525 -1.66 -3.20 13.01
C ARG A 525 -1.58 -2.42 14.31
N SER A 526 -0.46 -1.74 14.59
CA SER A 526 -0.30 -0.94 15.80
C SER A 526 -1.21 0.29 15.78
N ILE A 527 -1.19 1.04 14.68
CA ILE A 527 -2.02 2.23 14.49
C ILE A 527 -3.50 1.88 14.52
N ALA A 528 -3.92 0.76 13.93
CA ALA A 528 -5.31 0.28 14.01
C ALA A 528 -5.78 -0.01 15.45
N ARG A 529 -4.86 -0.27 16.38
CA ARG A 529 -5.13 -0.43 17.82
C ARG A 529 -5.04 0.87 18.60
N GLY A 530 -4.88 2.01 17.93
CA GLY A 530 -4.70 3.30 18.58
C GLY A 530 -3.33 3.45 19.25
N ARG A 531 -2.27 2.80 18.73
CA ARG A 531 -0.94 2.82 19.34
C ARG A 531 0.12 3.35 18.38
N PRO A 532 0.74 4.51 18.68
CA PRO A 532 1.86 5.01 17.89
C PRO A 532 3.05 4.04 17.94
N VAL A 533 3.89 4.09 16.91
CA VAL A 533 5.05 3.20 16.74
C VAL A 533 6.33 4.01 16.85
N ILE A 534 7.37 3.46 17.46
CA ILE A 534 8.70 4.07 17.44
C ILE A 534 9.45 3.50 16.23
N GLY A 535 9.87 4.35 15.30
CA GLY A 535 10.65 3.96 14.13
C GLY A 535 12.03 4.62 14.14
N PHE A 536 13.03 3.93 13.64
CA PHE A 536 14.41 4.42 13.58
C PHE A 536 14.71 4.96 12.17
N GLY A 537 15.61 5.93 12.00
CA GLY A 537 16.13 6.32 10.66
C GLY A 537 15.10 6.80 9.63
N LEU A 538 13.98 7.40 10.07
CA LEU A 538 12.87 7.76 9.18
C LEU A 538 13.15 9.00 8.31
N ILE A 539 13.65 10.08 8.92
CA ILE A 539 13.90 11.38 8.25
C ILE A 539 15.39 11.75 8.24
N GLY A 540 16.11 11.41 9.31
CA GLY A 540 17.49 11.80 9.55
C GLY A 540 18.40 10.59 9.83
N PRO A 541 19.46 10.77 10.63
CA PRO A 541 20.30 9.69 11.15
C PRO A 541 19.45 8.55 11.75
N PRO A 542 20.02 7.36 11.98
CA PRO A 542 19.31 6.15 12.43
C PRO A 542 18.68 6.21 13.84
N GLU A 543 18.39 7.40 14.34
CA GLU A 543 17.74 7.69 15.61
C GLU A 543 16.23 7.45 15.60
N ALA A 544 15.68 7.26 16.80
CA ALA A 544 14.26 7.02 17.02
C ALA A 544 13.41 8.28 16.73
N GLY A 545 12.24 8.04 16.14
CA GLY A 545 11.12 8.97 16.03
C GLY A 545 9.78 8.26 16.24
N VAL A 546 8.70 9.02 16.26
CA VAL A 546 7.35 8.48 16.47
C VAL A 546 6.58 8.50 15.15
N ILE A 547 5.99 7.35 14.81
CA ILE A 547 5.05 7.17 13.71
C ILE A 547 3.65 7.19 14.33
N THR A 548 2.87 8.21 14.00
CA THR A 548 1.50 8.43 14.47
C THR A 548 0.47 7.96 13.47
N GLY A 549 0.88 7.69 12.23
CA GLY A 549 -0.04 7.26 11.19
C GLY A 549 0.65 6.89 9.89
N TYR A 550 -0.18 6.48 8.94
CA TYR A 550 0.24 6.18 7.59
C TYR A 550 -0.83 6.59 6.58
N SER A 551 -0.42 6.83 5.35
CA SER A 551 -1.29 6.90 4.17
C SER A 551 -0.69 6.06 3.04
N SER A 552 -1.47 5.87 1.97
CA SER A 552 -1.04 5.08 0.80
C SER A 552 -0.52 3.68 1.18
N GLY A 553 -1.23 3.00 2.09
CA GLY A 553 -0.86 1.63 2.49
C GLY A 553 0.47 1.51 3.23
N GLY A 554 0.96 2.58 3.87
CA GLY A 554 2.25 2.55 4.59
C GLY A 554 3.43 3.08 3.77
N GLU A 555 3.22 3.39 2.49
CA GLU A 555 4.23 4.05 1.66
C GLU A 555 4.50 5.50 2.10
N VAL A 556 3.55 6.13 2.80
CA VAL A 556 3.74 7.44 3.42
C VAL A 556 3.50 7.33 4.91
N LEU A 557 4.49 7.73 5.71
CA LEU A 557 4.38 7.76 7.17
C LEU A 557 4.13 9.18 7.67
N HIS A 558 3.34 9.26 8.75
CA HIS A 558 3.03 10.50 9.47
C HIS A 558 3.56 10.41 10.90
N GLY A 559 4.14 11.48 11.43
CA GLY A 559 4.48 11.52 12.87
C GLY A 559 5.43 12.63 13.31
N TRP A 560 6.28 12.34 14.29
CA TRP A 560 7.29 13.28 14.80
C TRP A 560 8.70 12.73 14.69
N SER A 561 9.65 13.61 14.33
CA SER A 561 11.07 13.28 14.26
C SER A 561 11.92 14.37 14.91
N TYR A 562 13.01 13.96 15.54
CA TYR A 562 14.04 14.85 16.06
C TYR A 562 14.72 15.70 14.98
N PHE A 563 14.64 15.27 13.72
CA PHE A 563 15.32 15.85 12.57
C PHE A 563 14.35 16.49 11.56
N GLN A 564 13.07 16.66 11.93
CA GLN A 564 12.14 17.40 11.07
C GLN A 564 12.45 18.91 11.07
N PRO A 565 12.15 19.65 9.98
CA PRO A 565 12.38 21.08 9.94
C PRO A 565 11.71 21.81 11.11
N ALA A 566 12.44 22.71 11.77
CA ALA A 566 11.94 23.41 12.97
C ALA A 566 10.70 24.29 12.68
N GLU A 567 10.57 24.77 11.43
CA GLU A 567 9.40 25.48 10.92
C GLU A 567 8.15 24.61 10.77
N LEU A 568 8.29 23.28 10.70
CA LEU A 568 7.16 22.35 10.61
C LEU A 568 6.57 22.13 12.01
N ARG A 569 5.37 22.69 12.23
CA ARG A 569 4.64 22.61 13.51
C ARG A 569 3.63 21.47 13.59
N ASP A 570 3.49 20.71 12.52
CA ASP A 570 2.58 19.57 12.40
C ASP A 570 3.38 18.27 12.22
N TYR A 571 2.67 17.14 12.15
CA TYR A 571 3.28 15.85 11.85
C TYR A 571 4.05 15.91 10.52
N TYR A 572 5.23 15.31 10.47
CA TYR A 572 5.93 15.08 9.22
C TYR A 572 5.07 14.19 8.32
N GLU A 573 5.25 14.36 7.01
CA GLU A 573 4.78 13.42 5.99
C GLU A 573 5.99 12.97 5.19
N ASP A 574 6.29 11.67 5.20
CA ASP A 574 7.44 11.14 4.47
C ASP A 574 7.09 9.94 3.60
N SER A 575 7.22 10.13 2.28
CA SER A 575 7.00 9.12 1.24
C SER A 575 8.27 8.38 0.81
N GLY A 576 9.44 8.78 1.30
CA GLY A 576 10.74 8.15 1.01
C GLY A 576 11.42 7.61 2.26
N TRP A 577 10.63 7.32 3.30
CA TRP A 577 11.13 6.93 4.62
C TRP A 577 11.98 5.65 4.54
N PHE A 578 11.61 4.67 3.70
CA PHE A 578 12.33 3.40 3.61
C PHE A 578 13.64 3.54 2.81
N GLU A 579 13.67 4.35 1.76
CA GLU A 579 14.86 4.58 0.93
C GLU A 579 15.87 5.49 1.64
N LYS A 580 15.41 6.44 2.45
CA LYS A 580 16.27 7.21 3.35
C LYS A 580 16.88 6.32 4.43
N PHE A 581 16.04 5.49 5.06
CA PHE A 581 16.48 4.46 5.99
C PHE A 581 17.56 3.57 5.34
N ASP A 582 17.38 3.17 4.07
CA ASP A 582 18.33 2.34 3.32
C ASP A 582 19.65 3.04 3.02
N ARG A 583 19.60 4.30 2.59
CA ARG A 583 20.81 5.10 2.35
C ARG A 583 21.65 5.27 3.61
N PHE A 584 21.02 5.56 4.75
CA PHE A 584 21.76 5.69 6.00
C PHE A 584 22.33 4.33 6.37
N SER A 585 21.57 3.25 6.40
CA SER A 585 22.06 1.91 6.77
C SER A 585 23.18 1.30 5.92
N GLN A 586 23.39 1.77 4.68
CA GLN A 586 24.48 1.32 3.80
C GLN A 586 25.73 2.20 3.88
N ALA A 587 25.66 3.32 4.59
CA ALA A 587 26.83 4.13 4.87
C ALA A 587 27.75 3.36 5.84
N PRO A 588 29.08 3.36 5.61
CA PRO A 588 30.04 2.72 6.51
C PRO A 588 29.97 3.25 7.96
N ASP A 589 29.31 4.41 8.15
CA ASP A 589 29.27 5.18 9.38
C ASP A 589 27.88 5.15 10.05
N ALA A 590 26.94 4.33 9.55
CA ALA A 590 25.58 4.31 10.07
C ALA A 590 25.34 3.22 11.11
N GLY A 591 25.62 3.56 12.36
CA GLY A 591 24.60 3.64 13.40
C GLY A 591 23.82 2.40 13.85
N LEU A 592 23.84 1.25 13.18
CA LEU A 592 22.90 0.16 13.51
C LEU A 592 23.54 -1.23 13.48
N GLY A 593 24.26 -1.54 14.56
CA GLY A 593 24.58 -2.91 14.99
C GLY A 593 25.60 -3.65 14.10
N PRO A 594 26.09 -4.83 14.54
CA PRO A 594 27.10 -5.60 13.83
C PRO A 594 26.63 -5.99 12.43
N VAL A 595 27.60 -6.16 11.53
CA VAL A 595 27.47 -6.70 10.16
C VAL A 595 26.69 -8.03 10.10
N ASP A 596 26.57 -8.75 11.22
CA ASP A 596 25.90 -10.04 11.35
C ASP A 596 24.52 -10.01 12.07
N THR A 597 24.02 -8.85 12.53
CA THR A 597 22.63 -8.74 13.05
C THR A 597 21.87 -7.65 12.29
N GLU A 598 20.80 -8.03 11.61
CA GLU A 598 19.94 -7.09 10.90
C GLU A 598 19.47 -5.95 11.82
N PRO A 599 19.54 -4.67 11.37
CA PRO A 599 19.28 -3.50 12.19
C PRO A 599 17.82 -3.38 12.66
N VAL A 600 17.62 -2.70 13.79
CA VAL A 600 16.30 -2.42 14.39
C VAL A 600 15.51 -1.49 13.47
N GLY A 601 14.33 -1.94 13.00
CA GLY A 601 13.45 -1.12 12.16
C GLY A 601 12.43 -0.34 12.99
N LEU A 602 11.67 -1.04 13.82
CA LEU A 602 10.62 -0.48 14.67
C LEU A 602 10.69 -1.05 16.08
N VAL A 603 10.17 -0.30 17.05
CA VAL A 603 9.78 -0.79 18.37
C VAL A 603 8.28 -0.54 18.54
N LEU A 604 7.52 -1.62 18.68
CA LEU A 604 6.08 -1.60 18.94
C LEU A 604 5.81 -1.61 20.45
N VAL A 605 4.91 -0.75 20.90
CA VAL A 605 4.39 -0.77 22.27
C VAL A 605 3.16 -1.68 22.34
N GLY A 606 3.33 -2.83 22.96
CA GLY A 606 2.34 -3.89 23.15
C GLY A 606 1.41 -3.63 24.33
N ASP A 607 0.84 -4.70 24.88
CA ASP A 607 -0.07 -4.61 26.02
C ASP A 607 0.70 -4.46 27.33
N ARG A 608 0.01 -3.98 28.38
CA ARG A 608 0.54 -4.04 29.73
C ARG A 608 0.75 -5.50 30.16
N MET A 609 1.90 -5.75 30.76
CA MET A 609 2.27 -7.06 31.25
C MET A 609 1.45 -7.41 32.50
N SER A 610 0.93 -8.63 32.54
CA SER A 610 0.13 -9.14 33.67
C SER A 610 0.96 -9.41 34.93
N ARG A 611 2.27 -9.58 34.78
CA ARG A 611 3.24 -9.72 35.85
C ARG A 611 4.56 -9.10 35.40
N GLY A 612 4.84 -7.88 35.86
CA GLY A 612 6.11 -7.21 35.65
C GLY A 612 7.21 -7.68 36.61
N MET A 613 8.43 -7.26 36.32
CA MET A 613 9.55 -7.37 37.26
C MET A 613 9.25 -6.54 38.53
N SER A 614 9.73 -7.00 39.70
CA SER A 614 9.60 -6.19 40.91
C SER A 614 10.45 -4.91 40.78
N GLU A 615 10.06 -3.82 41.44
CA GLU A 615 10.86 -2.57 41.40
C GLU A 615 12.31 -2.79 41.87
N ARG A 616 12.51 -3.69 42.85
CA ARG A 616 13.82 -4.09 43.33
C ARG A 616 14.63 -4.83 42.27
N ASP A 617 14.05 -5.84 41.62
CA ASP A 617 14.75 -6.59 40.58
C ASP A 617 15.06 -5.70 39.36
N ALA A 618 14.15 -4.78 39.01
CA ALA A 618 14.35 -3.81 37.94
C ALA A 618 15.50 -2.84 38.27
N THR A 619 15.56 -2.40 39.52
CA THR A 619 16.69 -1.60 40.04
C THR A 619 18.00 -2.37 39.95
N ILE A 620 18.03 -3.63 40.40
CA ILE A 620 19.23 -4.47 40.33
C ILE A 620 19.69 -4.62 38.87
N CYS A 621 18.78 -4.96 37.95
CA CYS A 621 19.10 -5.13 36.54
C CYS A 621 19.62 -3.84 35.89
N SER A 622 19.02 -2.70 36.24
CA SER A 622 19.44 -1.37 35.77
C SER A 622 20.84 -1.01 36.26
N LEU A 623 21.12 -1.18 37.56
CA LEU A 623 22.43 -0.89 38.14
C LEU A 623 23.53 -1.81 37.61
N GLU A 624 23.24 -3.11 37.46
CA GLU A 624 24.14 -4.07 36.81
C GLU A 624 24.50 -3.61 35.39
N TYR A 625 23.50 -3.16 34.65
CA TYR A 625 23.71 -2.71 33.28
C TYR A 625 24.45 -1.37 33.20
N ALA A 626 24.19 -0.44 34.11
CA ALA A 626 24.95 0.81 34.23
C ALA A 626 26.45 0.55 34.49
N ILE A 627 26.76 -0.40 35.38
CA ILE A 627 28.14 -0.82 35.67
C ILE A 627 28.76 -1.52 34.45
N ASP A 628 28.02 -2.39 33.78
CA ASP A 628 28.45 -3.03 32.52
C ASP A 628 28.84 -2.00 31.46
N LEU A 629 27.96 -1.02 31.23
CA LEU A 629 28.16 0.08 30.28
C LEU A 629 29.42 0.88 30.60
N ALA A 630 29.69 1.12 31.88
CA ALA A 630 30.86 1.88 32.31
C ALA A 630 32.17 1.08 32.24
N ARG A 631 32.16 -0.21 32.63
CA ARG A 631 33.37 -1.00 32.84
C ARG A 631 33.87 -1.74 31.61
N LYS A 632 33.01 -2.02 30.61
CA LYS A 632 33.43 -2.74 29.39
C LYS A 632 34.01 -1.76 28.36
N PRO A 633 35.33 -1.78 28.09
CA PRO A 633 35.97 -0.81 27.20
C PRO A 633 35.66 -1.05 25.71
N GLY A 634 35.15 -2.23 25.34
CA GLY A 634 34.78 -2.57 23.98
C GLY A 634 33.67 -3.61 23.98
N ARG A 635 32.96 -3.70 22.86
CA ARG A 635 31.86 -4.65 22.66
C ARG A 635 32.18 -5.50 21.44
N PRO A 636 32.12 -6.86 21.53
CA PRO A 636 32.50 -7.72 20.41
C PRO A 636 31.75 -7.43 19.11
N HIS A 637 30.51 -6.93 19.21
CA HIS A 637 29.66 -6.58 18.09
C HIS A 637 29.85 -5.14 17.57
N LEU A 638 30.72 -4.35 18.20
CA LEU A 638 31.08 -2.99 17.79
C LEU A 638 32.61 -2.84 17.85
N PRO A 639 33.34 -3.50 16.94
CA PRO A 639 34.80 -3.57 17.01
C PRO A 639 35.48 -2.20 16.85
N ASP A 640 34.82 -1.25 16.20
CA ASP A 640 35.34 0.09 15.92
C ASP A 640 34.97 1.12 16.99
N HIS A 641 34.18 0.73 18.00
CA HIS A 641 33.76 1.61 19.10
C HIS A 641 34.48 1.29 20.40
N VAL A 642 34.89 2.34 21.09
CA VAL A 642 35.30 2.30 22.49
C VAL A 642 34.09 2.63 23.36
N SER A 643 33.92 1.92 24.48
CA SER A 643 32.75 2.07 25.37
C SER A 643 33.14 2.44 26.81
N GLY A 644 32.20 3.03 27.53
CA GLY A 644 32.28 3.27 28.96
C GLY A 644 33.37 4.26 29.35
N LEU A 645 34.05 3.99 30.46
CA LEU A 645 35.11 4.85 31.00
C LEU A 645 36.30 4.99 30.03
N ALA A 646 36.59 3.96 29.22
CA ALA A 646 37.67 4.02 28.23
C ALA A 646 37.38 5.00 27.08
N ALA A 647 36.10 5.20 26.76
CA ALA A 647 35.68 6.12 25.70
C ALA A 647 36.00 7.59 26.03
N TYR A 648 36.07 7.96 27.31
CA TYR A 648 36.50 9.30 27.71
C TYR A 648 37.95 9.59 27.29
N GLU A 649 38.88 8.65 27.53
CA GLU A 649 40.27 8.87 27.14
C GLU A 649 40.42 8.85 25.62
N ALA A 650 39.70 7.97 24.93
CA ALA A 650 39.71 7.93 23.48
C ALA A 650 39.21 9.26 22.86
N TRP A 651 38.13 9.82 23.41
CA TRP A 651 37.62 11.14 23.03
C TRP A 651 38.60 12.27 23.36
N ALA A 652 39.17 12.30 24.57
CA ALA A 652 40.14 13.31 24.97
C ALA A 652 41.40 13.28 24.08
N ALA A 653 41.94 12.10 23.81
CA ALA A 653 43.09 11.93 22.94
C ALA A 653 42.79 12.37 21.51
N ALA A 654 41.59 12.10 20.98
CA ALA A 654 41.19 12.52 19.65
C ALA A 654 41.10 14.04 19.49
N LEU A 655 40.62 14.76 20.51
CA LEU A 655 40.64 16.24 20.53
C LEU A 655 42.07 16.80 20.37
N GLU A 656 43.09 16.07 20.82
CA GLU A 656 44.49 16.49 20.80
C GLU A 656 45.20 16.20 19.46
N VAL A 657 44.54 15.50 18.53
CA VAL A 657 45.07 15.20 17.18
C VAL A 657 44.78 16.35 16.23
N ASP A 658 45.74 17.26 16.08
CA ASP A 658 45.56 18.48 15.27
C ASP A 658 45.20 18.20 13.80
N ALA A 659 45.65 17.08 13.24
CA ALA A 659 45.35 16.69 11.86
C ALA A 659 43.86 16.35 11.63
N ASP A 660 43.12 15.98 12.69
CA ASP A 660 41.71 15.60 12.59
C ASP A 660 40.77 16.82 12.54
N TYR A 661 41.30 18.05 12.70
CA TYR A 661 40.56 19.32 12.70
C TYR A 661 41.09 20.31 11.65
N PRO A 662 41.03 19.98 10.36
CA PRO A 662 41.46 20.86 9.27
C PRO A 662 40.57 22.12 9.16
N ALA A 663 41.13 23.31 9.39
CA ALA A 663 40.35 24.56 9.40
C ALA A 663 39.69 24.91 8.05
N ASP A 664 40.27 24.41 6.95
CA ASP A 664 39.88 24.68 5.56
C ASP A 664 38.99 23.59 4.94
N ASP A 665 38.67 22.52 5.68
CA ASP A 665 37.78 21.45 5.23
C ASP A 665 36.49 21.49 6.04
N ALA A 666 35.44 22.02 5.40
CA ALA A 666 34.16 22.24 6.03
C ALA A 666 33.42 20.94 6.36
N GLU A 667 33.54 19.91 5.50
CA GLU A 667 32.85 18.63 5.66
C GLU A 667 33.45 17.84 6.83
N ALA A 668 34.79 17.78 6.91
CA ALA A 668 35.47 17.19 8.05
C ALA A 668 35.10 17.92 9.36
N MET A 669 35.08 19.25 9.35
CA MET A 669 34.72 20.02 10.54
C MET A 669 33.25 19.84 10.96
N GLU A 670 32.32 19.69 10.02
CA GLU A 670 30.91 19.40 10.31
C GLU A 670 30.76 18.07 11.05
N LEU A 671 31.40 17.00 10.56
CA LEU A 671 31.43 15.70 11.23
C LEU A 671 32.03 15.80 12.64
N ARG A 672 33.15 16.52 12.80
CA ARG A 672 33.80 16.70 14.11
C ARG A 672 32.93 17.46 15.11
N ILE A 673 32.19 18.48 14.66
CA ILE A 673 31.24 19.21 15.50
C ILE A 673 30.12 18.29 15.96
N MET A 674 29.56 17.48 15.05
CA MET A 674 28.50 16.52 15.35
C MET A 674 28.96 15.47 16.37
N VAL A 675 30.07 14.77 16.09
CA VAL A 675 30.64 13.74 16.98
C VAL A 675 30.97 14.31 18.36
N HIS A 676 31.51 15.53 18.43
CA HIS A 676 31.75 16.20 19.70
C HIS A 676 30.44 16.53 20.44
N GLY A 677 29.41 16.96 19.70
CA GLY A 677 28.08 17.25 20.22
C GLY A 677 27.45 16.03 20.88
N ASP A 678 27.53 14.85 20.26
CA ASP A 678 27.02 13.59 20.82
C ASP A 678 27.64 13.29 22.19
N GLN A 679 28.96 13.45 22.30
CA GLN A 679 29.68 13.20 23.55
C GLN A 679 29.26 14.16 24.67
N CYS A 680 28.98 15.42 24.32
CA CYS A 680 28.49 16.48 25.20
C CYS A 680 27.01 16.29 25.59
N THR A 681 26.19 15.73 24.69
CA THR A 681 24.81 15.32 24.99
C THR A 681 24.80 14.23 26.05
N MET A 682 25.59 13.16 25.86
CA MET A 682 25.71 12.08 26.86
C MET A 682 26.30 12.54 28.21
N LEU A 683 27.08 13.65 28.24
CA LEU A 683 27.49 14.28 29.50
C LEU A 683 26.31 14.97 30.20
N SER A 684 25.49 15.69 29.44
CA SER A 684 24.31 16.39 29.99
C SER A 684 23.30 15.40 30.57
N GLU A 685 23.14 14.24 29.93
CA GLU A 685 22.25 13.16 30.36
C GLU A 685 22.63 12.53 31.70
N ARG A 686 23.83 12.82 32.24
CA ARG A 686 24.20 12.42 33.61
C ARG A 686 23.34 13.09 34.67
N ARG A 687 22.64 14.19 34.37
CA ARG A 687 21.59 14.71 35.25
C ARG A 687 20.44 13.72 35.42
N SER A 688 20.00 13.06 34.35
CA SER A 688 18.97 12.03 34.42
C SER A 688 19.43 10.81 35.21
N ALA A 689 20.71 10.42 35.07
CA ALA A 689 21.31 9.38 35.92
C ALA A 689 21.25 9.77 37.41
N ALA A 690 21.62 11.01 37.75
CA ALA A 690 21.58 11.50 39.12
C ALA A 690 20.16 11.53 39.70
N ALA A 691 19.17 12.02 38.93
CA ALA A 691 17.77 12.03 39.33
C ALA A 691 17.22 10.61 39.57
N TYR A 692 17.50 9.67 38.66
CA TYR A 692 17.14 8.27 38.82
C TYR A 692 17.73 7.66 40.09
N LEU A 693 19.04 7.84 40.33
CA LEU A 693 19.71 7.27 41.49
C LEU A 693 19.19 7.83 42.82
N ARG A 694 18.82 9.11 42.87
CA ARG A 694 18.18 9.70 44.06
C ARG A 694 16.81 9.08 44.33
N ARG A 695 16.02 8.84 43.28
CA ARG A 695 14.73 8.13 43.41
C ARG A 695 14.93 6.70 43.91
N VAL A 696 15.91 5.97 43.39
CA VAL A 696 16.24 4.62 43.88
C VAL A 696 16.71 4.67 45.33
N ALA A 697 17.49 5.68 45.73
CA ALA A 697 17.97 5.84 47.11
C ALA A 697 16.83 6.00 48.13
N ASP A 698 15.69 6.55 47.70
CA ASP A 698 14.52 6.67 48.57
C ASP A 698 13.78 5.33 48.75
N ALA A 699 13.91 4.40 47.80
CA ALA A 699 13.35 3.05 47.87
C ALA A 699 14.31 2.01 48.49
N GLU A 700 15.62 2.24 48.43
CA GLU A 700 16.67 1.31 48.88
C GLU A 700 17.53 1.95 49.99
N PRO A 701 17.05 2.00 51.25
CA PRO A 701 17.69 2.75 52.33
C PRO A 701 19.09 2.24 52.67
N ASP A 702 19.33 0.94 52.55
CA ASP A 702 20.64 0.31 52.84
C ASP A 702 21.72 0.68 51.82
N ALA A 703 21.33 1.13 50.63
CA ALA A 703 22.24 1.58 49.57
C ALA A 703 22.19 3.11 49.35
N ALA A 704 21.34 3.82 50.08
CA ALA A 704 21.00 5.21 49.81
C ALA A 704 22.20 6.17 49.90
N GLU A 705 23.17 5.92 50.79
CA GLU A 705 24.39 6.72 50.89
C GLU A 705 25.21 6.65 49.60
N HIS A 706 25.48 5.43 49.11
CA HIS A 706 26.24 5.22 47.88
C HIS A 706 25.50 5.70 46.64
N LEU A 707 24.18 5.49 46.56
CA LEU A 707 23.36 5.98 45.45
C LEU A 707 23.35 7.51 45.36
N ARG A 708 23.24 8.21 46.51
CA ARG A 708 23.30 9.69 46.55
C ARG A 708 24.70 10.21 46.22
N ALA A 709 25.75 9.55 46.71
CA ALA A 709 27.12 9.91 46.37
C ALA A 709 27.40 9.75 44.86
N ALA A 710 26.95 8.65 44.25
CA ALA A 710 27.02 8.46 42.80
C ALA A 710 26.23 9.54 42.05
N ALA A 711 25.00 9.86 42.51
CA ALA A 711 24.18 10.91 41.91
C ALA A 711 24.87 12.29 41.92
N ASP A 712 25.47 12.68 43.05
CA ASP A 712 26.17 13.95 43.18
C ASP A 712 27.41 14.02 42.27
N LEU A 713 28.10 12.90 42.07
CA LEU A 713 29.20 12.82 41.11
C LEU A 713 28.73 12.92 39.67
N TYR A 714 27.60 12.29 39.31
CA TYR A 714 27.00 12.41 37.99
C TYR A 714 26.52 13.84 37.68
N ASP A 715 25.97 14.56 38.65
CA ASP A 715 25.67 15.99 38.49
C ASP A 715 26.95 16.80 38.23
N GLN A 716 28.03 16.53 38.98
CA GLN A 716 29.32 17.19 38.74
C GLN A 716 29.93 16.85 37.38
N VAL A 717 29.66 15.66 36.83
CA VAL A 717 30.04 15.29 35.46
C VAL A 717 29.25 16.11 34.46
N ALA A 718 27.93 16.24 34.64
CA ALA A 718 27.10 17.09 33.78
C ALA A 718 27.47 18.57 33.85
N ASP A 719 27.87 19.07 35.03
CA ASP A 719 28.32 20.46 35.26
C ASP A 719 29.60 20.83 34.50
N ILE A 720 30.34 19.85 33.98
CA ILE A 720 31.52 20.09 33.12
C ILE A 720 31.09 20.47 31.70
N ASN A 721 29.91 20.05 31.24
CA ASN A 721 29.47 20.20 29.86
C ASN A 721 29.52 21.64 29.32
N PRO A 722 29.17 22.70 30.07
CA PRO A 722 29.31 24.09 29.61
C PRO A 722 30.74 24.52 29.25
N SER A 723 31.76 23.80 29.73
CA SER A 723 33.18 24.02 29.37
C SER A 723 33.57 23.32 28.07
N LEU A 724 32.74 22.42 27.57
CA LEU A 724 32.95 21.62 26.37
C LEU A 724 32.04 22.08 25.23
N TRP A 725 30.80 22.47 25.55
CA TRP A 725 29.83 22.93 24.56
C TRP A 725 29.16 24.26 24.97
N PHE A 726 29.36 25.29 24.13
CA PHE A 726 28.98 26.68 24.43
C PHE A 726 27.55 27.02 23.99
N TRP A 727 26.53 26.41 24.61
CA TRP A 727 25.12 26.68 24.27
C TRP A 727 24.77 28.17 24.43
N GLY A 728 24.50 28.88 23.32
CA GLY A 728 23.84 30.19 23.30
C GLY A 728 24.55 31.36 23.98
N GLY A 729 25.82 31.23 24.37
CA GLY A 729 26.61 32.32 24.96
C GLY A 729 27.29 33.18 23.88
N GLY A 730 27.45 34.49 24.12
CA GLY A 730 28.18 35.41 23.23
C GLY A 730 29.70 35.18 23.13
N GLY A 731 30.16 33.93 23.31
CA GLY A 731 31.54 33.47 23.13
C GLY A 731 31.80 32.93 21.71
N PRO A 732 32.99 32.39 21.43
CA PRO A 732 33.30 31.77 20.14
C PRO A 732 32.38 30.58 19.86
N THR A 733 32.05 30.35 18.59
CA THR A 733 31.24 29.20 18.20
C THR A 733 31.99 27.91 18.50
N ILE A 734 31.27 26.79 18.67
CA ILE A 734 31.94 25.49 18.86
C ILE A 734 32.86 25.15 17.67
N ALA A 735 32.48 25.56 16.46
CA ALA A 735 33.30 25.41 15.26
C ALA A 735 34.63 26.15 15.38
N ASP A 736 34.63 27.38 15.89
CA ASP A 736 35.86 28.16 16.09
C ASP A 736 36.75 27.53 17.17
N ALA A 737 36.14 27.09 18.27
CA ALA A 737 36.87 26.45 19.37
C ALA A 737 37.49 25.12 18.96
N LEU A 738 36.78 24.31 18.16
CA LEU A 738 37.32 23.06 17.62
C LEU A 738 38.38 23.28 16.54
N LYS A 739 38.50 24.47 15.93
CA LYS A 739 39.63 24.81 15.05
C LYS A 739 40.89 25.18 15.83
N ASP A 740 40.75 25.71 17.04
CA ASP A 740 41.86 26.13 17.89
C ASP A 740 42.49 24.95 18.66
N PRO A 741 43.77 24.58 18.36
CA PRO A 741 44.47 23.50 19.04
C PRO A 741 44.64 23.69 20.55
N GLN A 742 44.73 24.93 21.03
CA GLN A 742 44.84 25.19 22.46
C GLN A 742 43.50 24.92 23.16
N LYS A 743 42.39 25.38 22.56
CA LYS A 743 41.04 25.15 23.09
C LYS A 743 40.69 23.66 23.15
N ARG A 744 41.04 22.88 22.11
CA ARG A 744 40.84 21.43 22.14
C ARG A 744 41.61 20.73 23.26
N ARG A 745 42.84 21.15 23.55
CA ARG A 745 43.64 20.61 24.68
C ARG A 745 43.02 20.99 26.04
N GLU A 746 42.48 22.21 26.17
CA GLU A 746 41.71 22.61 27.36
C GLU A 746 40.46 21.71 27.52
N MET A 747 39.72 21.49 26.43
CA MET A 747 38.56 20.57 26.41
C MET A 747 38.95 19.14 26.79
N ALA A 748 40.05 18.60 26.24
CA ALA A 748 40.55 17.26 26.59
C ALA A 748 40.84 17.12 28.10
N GLY A 749 41.37 18.17 28.74
CA GLY A 749 41.54 18.22 30.20
C GLY A 749 40.22 18.15 30.97
N HIS A 750 39.18 18.84 30.49
CA HIS A 750 37.83 18.76 31.05
C HIS A 750 37.21 17.37 30.86
N VAL A 751 37.39 16.74 29.70
CA VAL A 751 36.94 15.36 29.43
C VAL A 751 37.57 14.37 30.42
N ARG A 752 38.88 14.46 30.66
CA ARG A 752 39.57 13.60 31.65
C ARG A 752 39.11 13.86 33.08
N THR A 753 38.74 15.10 33.40
CA THR A 753 38.15 15.45 34.71
C THR A 753 36.78 14.79 34.89
N ALA A 754 35.95 14.78 33.84
CA ALA A 754 34.68 14.07 33.85
C ALA A 754 34.88 12.56 34.04
N ALA A 755 35.84 11.97 33.33
CA ALA A 755 36.19 10.55 33.46
C ALA A 755 36.56 10.15 34.89
N ALA A 756 37.37 10.97 35.57
CA ALA A 756 37.79 10.71 36.95
C ALA A 756 36.61 10.72 37.94
N LYS A 757 35.67 11.66 37.76
CA LYS A 757 34.45 11.73 38.57
C LYS A 757 33.51 10.57 38.31
N GLU A 758 33.31 10.23 37.04
CA GLU A 758 32.46 9.10 36.67
C GLU A 758 33.03 7.77 37.17
N THR A 759 34.35 7.61 37.15
CA THR A 759 35.00 6.43 37.74
C THR A 759 34.62 6.24 39.22
N GLN A 760 34.64 7.32 40.00
CA GLN A 760 34.21 7.30 41.40
C GLN A 760 32.69 7.04 41.54
N ALA A 761 31.88 7.58 40.63
CA ALA A 761 30.44 7.33 40.63
C ALA A 761 30.14 5.83 40.42
N VAL A 762 30.86 5.19 39.50
CA VAL A 762 30.74 3.76 39.20
C VAL A 762 31.16 2.89 40.38
N GLU A 763 32.22 3.26 41.11
CA GLU A 763 32.61 2.56 42.36
C GLU A 763 31.50 2.62 43.41
N HIS A 764 30.80 3.75 43.52
CA HIS A 764 29.62 3.85 44.38
C HIS A 764 28.42 3.05 43.86
N LEU A 765 28.22 2.95 42.54
CA LEU A 765 27.19 2.07 41.98
C LEU A 765 27.45 0.60 42.32
N GLU A 766 28.71 0.16 42.25
CA GLU A 766 29.13 -1.20 42.63
C GLU A 766 28.81 -1.48 44.10
N GLN A 767 29.16 -0.56 45.00
CA GLN A 767 28.85 -0.66 46.43
C GLN A 767 27.34 -0.65 46.71
N ALA A 768 26.59 0.21 46.04
CA ALA A 768 25.13 0.26 46.14
C ALA A 768 24.48 -1.06 45.71
N LEU A 769 24.93 -1.62 44.59
CA LEU A 769 24.42 -2.89 44.07
C LEU A 769 24.71 -4.06 45.03
N GLU A 770 25.89 -4.10 45.63
CA GLU A 770 26.24 -5.09 46.66
C GLU A 770 25.32 -4.97 47.88
N ALA A 771 25.07 -3.74 48.36
CA ALA A 771 24.19 -3.48 49.50
C ALA A 771 22.74 -3.91 49.22
N ILE A 772 22.19 -3.58 48.04
CA ILE A 772 20.83 -3.99 47.63
C ILE A 772 20.73 -5.52 47.56
N LYS A 773 21.73 -6.22 47.01
CA LYS A 773 21.70 -7.68 46.93
C LYS A 773 21.87 -8.38 48.28
N ALA A 774 22.56 -7.75 49.23
CA ALA A 774 22.78 -8.29 50.57
C ALA A 774 21.57 -8.09 51.50
N ALA A 775 20.77 -7.05 51.28
CA ALA A 775 19.57 -6.79 52.06
C ALA A 775 18.45 -7.81 51.73
N PRO A 776 17.74 -8.35 52.75
CA PRO A 776 16.63 -9.27 52.52
C PRO A 776 15.51 -8.58 51.74
N ALA A 777 14.94 -9.27 50.74
CA ALA A 777 13.77 -8.77 50.01
C ALA A 777 12.64 -8.47 50.99
N GLN A 778 12.21 -7.21 51.06
CA GLN A 778 11.12 -6.75 51.92
C GLN A 778 9.76 -7.01 51.30
#